data_AF-A0A968XGP1-F1
#
_entry.id   AF-A0A968XGP1-F1
#
_cell.length_a   1.000
_cell.length_b   1.000
_cell.length_c   1.000
_cell.angle_alpha   90.00
_cell.angle_beta   90.00
_cell.angle_gamma   90.00
#
_symmetry.space_group_name_H-M   'P 1'
#
loop_
_entity.id
_entity.type
_entity.pdbx_description
1 polymer ?
#
loop_
_entity_poly.entity_id
_entity_poly.type
_entity_poly.pdbx_seq_one_letter_code
_entity_poly.pdbx_strand_id
1 'polypeptide(L)'
;MADIVIADDGVGTNIITLSGPDAARFTLSGNQLFLAVGGSIDFETKSQYNITLSVDDPTIGTSPDLTQNFVFNVVDVNEAPTAIALTNSVTQLPDSTDATTGVKVADIVITDDALGTETFTLTGADSANFEVRQVAGLPVLFFTALSLNPGTKPTYNVTVNAKDLDLPFSTALTRNFSLSILDVNDPPTNLVLQNPITTIAENTATTAPIELATITFTDDTTGINTIAISGVDAGAFELSGNKLLLKAGTVLDFETKPSYAVTITVDDAALGTTAELTQNFVLTVTNVNEAPTVLTLTNPVTTLLETANTAGGVKVADIVITDDALGDETITVTGNDAASFELRDGVGGKELFFIGTGLNALTQPSYSVSVAAIDSTIIGSTALTQPFTLSITDVNTPPTGLVLQNAVNEIDENTSTAADVKIADIAFTDDGTGTNTIAIGGADAAKFKLVGNALFLRAGTVLDFETQSSYAITITVDDASLGATPELTQNFALTIRNINEAPTALALTNPVTTLSATTNTAGGIKVADITITDDALGDETVTVTGVDAASFEIRDVAGAKALFLIAPTLNAVTKPSYSVSVSAIDPTIAGSTALTQPFTLAITNVNGAPTALTFQNAVTSIAENTSTTSAVKVADLVITDEGLGTNDITIGGADAARFTIVGNELFLRAGTVLDFETKPNYDITLTVDDTTVGATPDLTQAFSLAVTNVNEAPTALALTNPLTSINETANTAAGVKIADIVVTDDALGDETFTLVGADAASFAIRDVAGAKALFFIGTGLNAATQPTYAVTVQAEDVTLAPSTKVSAGLTLTITGNNAAPTALALNNRVPAIDENSSTAVRTKVADLAITDDGLGINTFSIGGTDAASFEISGNALYLKAGTALNFESKPSYSITVNVDDTTVGLTPDLTQAFSLTVTDVNEAPTALTFTPANLTLA
;
A
#
# COMPACT_ATOMS: atom_id res chain seq x y z
N MET A 1 -22.55 -159.26 -92.62
CA MET A 1 -22.93 -157.85 -92.78
C MET A 1 -24.23 -157.69 -93.56
N ALA A 2 -24.38 -158.37 -94.69
CA ALA A 2 -25.67 -158.48 -95.39
C ALA A 2 -25.86 -159.87 -96.03
N ASP A 3 -27.11 -160.30 -96.18
CA ASP A 3 -27.55 -161.37 -97.08
C ASP A 3 -27.90 -160.78 -98.45
N ILE A 4 -27.51 -161.47 -99.52
CA ILE A 4 -27.75 -161.07 -100.93
C ILE A 4 -28.91 -161.90 -101.48
N VAL A 5 -30.08 -161.26 -101.64
CA VAL A 5 -31.26 -161.88 -102.25
C VAL A 5 -31.23 -161.68 -103.76
N ILE A 6 -31.43 -162.75 -104.52
CA ILE A 6 -31.55 -162.76 -105.98
C ILE A 6 -32.94 -163.32 -106.31
N ALA A 7 -33.60 -162.75 -107.32
CA ALA A 7 -34.87 -163.24 -107.84
C ALA A 7 -34.67 -163.67 -109.31
N ASP A 8 -35.08 -164.89 -109.62
CA ASP A 8 -34.76 -165.63 -110.85
C ASP A 8 -35.95 -166.53 -111.22
N ASP A 9 -36.09 -166.93 -112.49
CA ASP A 9 -37.21 -167.75 -112.98
C ASP A 9 -37.05 -169.25 -112.66
N GLY A 10 -35.84 -169.67 -112.29
CA GLY A 10 -35.50 -171.02 -111.83
C GLY A 10 -34.91 -171.95 -112.89
N VAL A 11 -34.50 -171.43 -114.06
CA VAL A 11 -33.91 -172.23 -115.15
C VAL A 11 -32.47 -171.78 -115.50
N GLY A 12 -31.62 -171.63 -114.47
CA GLY A 12 -30.23 -171.17 -114.62
C GLY A 12 -29.29 -171.54 -113.45
N THR A 13 -28.10 -170.92 -113.43
CA THR A 13 -27.15 -170.92 -112.30
C THR A 13 -26.40 -169.58 -112.20
N ASN A 14 -26.95 -168.67 -111.39
CA ASN A 14 -26.38 -167.35 -111.09
C ASN A 14 -24.98 -167.42 -110.43
N ILE A 15 -24.10 -166.50 -110.80
CA ILE A 15 -22.77 -166.25 -110.21
C ILE A 15 -22.73 -164.84 -109.60
N ILE A 16 -22.15 -164.70 -108.40
CA ILE A 16 -21.98 -163.41 -107.70
C ILE A 16 -20.49 -163.03 -107.67
N THR A 17 -20.16 -161.77 -107.94
CA THR A 17 -18.80 -161.22 -107.81
C THR A 17 -18.77 -159.89 -107.04
N LEU A 18 -17.63 -159.58 -106.40
CA LEU A 18 -17.39 -158.35 -105.63
C LEU A 18 -16.33 -157.48 -106.31
N SER A 19 -16.53 -156.16 -106.33
CA SER A 19 -15.57 -155.17 -106.84
C SER A 19 -15.70 -153.83 -106.11
N GLY A 20 -15.01 -152.78 -106.56
CA GLY A 20 -14.99 -151.46 -105.91
C GLY A 20 -13.71 -151.18 -105.09
N PRO A 21 -13.53 -149.94 -104.57
CA PRO A 21 -12.25 -149.48 -104.03
C PRO A 21 -11.86 -150.12 -102.69
N ASP A 22 -12.79 -150.27 -101.75
CA ASP A 22 -12.51 -150.94 -100.46
C ASP A 22 -12.82 -152.45 -100.50
N ALA A 23 -13.08 -153.03 -101.68
CA ALA A 23 -13.53 -154.42 -101.86
C ALA A 23 -12.61 -155.46 -101.21
N ALA A 24 -11.30 -155.24 -101.20
CA ALA A 24 -10.32 -156.12 -100.57
C ALA A 24 -10.43 -156.19 -99.03
N ARG A 25 -11.17 -155.27 -98.39
CA ARG A 25 -11.54 -155.34 -96.97
C ARG A 25 -12.80 -156.18 -96.71
N PHE A 26 -13.42 -156.76 -97.73
CA PHE A 26 -14.62 -157.59 -97.61
C PHE A 26 -14.46 -158.92 -98.36
N THR A 27 -15.31 -159.89 -98.06
CA THR A 27 -15.34 -161.20 -98.73
C THR A 27 -16.75 -161.74 -98.83
N LEU A 28 -17.01 -162.53 -99.87
CA LEU A 28 -18.25 -163.29 -100.05
C LEU A 28 -18.08 -164.74 -99.57
N SER A 29 -19.15 -165.31 -99.03
CA SER A 29 -19.30 -166.74 -98.74
C SER A 29 -20.72 -167.16 -99.08
N GLY A 30 -20.92 -167.79 -100.24
CA GLY A 30 -22.24 -167.90 -100.83
C GLY A 30 -22.85 -166.50 -101.03
N ASN A 31 -24.10 -166.34 -100.60
CA ASN A 31 -24.83 -165.06 -100.69
C ASN A 31 -24.55 -164.10 -99.51
N GLN A 32 -23.51 -164.30 -98.70
CA GLN A 32 -23.25 -163.47 -97.51
C GLN A 32 -21.95 -162.66 -97.61
N LEU A 33 -22.04 -161.38 -97.23
CA LEU A 33 -20.93 -160.44 -97.17
C LEU A 33 -20.35 -160.32 -95.75
N PHE A 34 -19.03 -160.46 -95.62
CA PHE A 34 -18.26 -160.30 -94.38
C PHE A 34 -17.12 -159.30 -94.57
N LEU A 35 -16.62 -158.73 -93.46
CA LEU A 35 -15.29 -158.12 -93.43
C LEU A 35 -14.22 -159.21 -93.65
N ALA A 36 -13.17 -158.89 -94.39
CA ALA A 36 -12.03 -159.78 -94.60
C ALA A 36 -11.25 -159.95 -93.28
N VAL A 37 -10.68 -161.14 -93.08
CA VAL A 37 -9.93 -161.47 -91.85
C VAL A 37 -8.73 -160.53 -91.71
N GLY A 38 -8.71 -159.75 -90.63
CA GLY A 38 -7.70 -158.72 -90.37
C GLY A 38 -8.13 -157.27 -90.69
N GLY A 39 -9.34 -157.04 -91.21
CA GLY A 39 -9.88 -155.70 -91.39
C GLY A 39 -10.34 -155.06 -90.07
N SER A 40 -9.50 -154.22 -89.48
CA SER A 40 -9.88 -153.30 -88.38
C SER A 40 -10.41 -151.96 -88.91
N ILE A 41 -11.14 -151.26 -88.06
CA ILE A 41 -11.80 -149.98 -88.34
C ILE A 41 -11.61 -149.10 -87.09
N ASP A 42 -11.12 -147.87 -87.26
CA ASP A 42 -11.11 -146.79 -86.27
C ASP A 42 -11.48 -145.46 -86.97
N PHE A 43 -11.94 -144.46 -86.22
CA PHE A 43 -12.55 -143.25 -86.80
C PHE A 43 -11.51 -142.16 -87.07
N GLU A 44 -10.53 -142.07 -86.19
CA GLU A 44 -9.41 -141.15 -86.10
C GLU A 44 -8.51 -141.28 -87.33
N THR A 45 -8.43 -142.50 -87.91
CA THR A 45 -7.71 -142.78 -89.15
C THR A 45 -8.59 -142.75 -90.42
N LYS A 46 -9.82 -143.33 -90.44
CA LYS A 46 -10.70 -143.30 -91.63
C LYS A 46 -12.17 -143.65 -91.37
N SER A 47 -13.06 -142.67 -91.54
CA SER A 47 -14.49 -142.75 -91.21
C SER A 47 -15.47 -143.32 -92.27
N GLN A 48 -15.04 -143.78 -93.46
CA GLN A 48 -15.95 -144.37 -94.48
C GLN A 48 -15.28 -145.39 -95.44
N TYR A 49 -16.05 -146.38 -95.94
CA TYR A 49 -15.64 -147.46 -96.86
C TYR A 49 -16.72 -147.78 -97.93
N ASN A 50 -16.33 -148.18 -99.15
CA ASN A 50 -17.22 -148.35 -100.32
C ASN A 50 -16.96 -149.62 -101.16
N ILE A 51 -18.00 -150.34 -101.59
CA ILE A 51 -17.92 -151.57 -102.42
C ILE A 51 -19.02 -151.67 -103.51
N THR A 52 -18.85 -152.65 -104.41
CA THR A 52 -19.74 -152.98 -105.54
C THR A 52 -19.99 -154.50 -105.61
N LEU A 53 -21.21 -154.89 -105.97
CA LEU A 53 -21.68 -156.28 -106.12
C LEU A 53 -22.29 -156.48 -107.52
N SER A 54 -21.97 -157.60 -108.18
CA SER A 54 -22.48 -157.96 -109.52
C SER A 54 -23.02 -159.39 -109.58
N VAL A 55 -24.05 -159.62 -110.40
CA VAL A 55 -24.76 -160.90 -110.61
C VAL A 55 -24.87 -161.20 -112.11
N ASP A 56 -24.73 -162.48 -112.48
CA ASP A 56 -24.61 -162.98 -113.86
C ASP A 56 -25.19 -164.40 -114.01
N ASP A 57 -26.08 -164.66 -114.98
CA ASP A 57 -26.37 -166.02 -115.48
C ASP A 57 -25.72 -166.28 -116.85
N PRO A 58 -24.82 -167.28 -116.96
CA PRO A 58 -24.02 -167.47 -118.17
C PRO A 58 -24.78 -168.08 -119.36
N THR A 59 -26.10 -168.30 -119.28
CA THR A 59 -26.88 -168.99 -120.33
C THR A 59 -27.69 -168.07 -121.24
N ILE A 60 -27.93 -166.81 -120.87
CA ILE A 60 -28.74 -165.85 -121.64
C ILE A 60 -28.06 -164.47 -121.69
N GLY A 61 -28.12 -163.81 -122.86
CA GLY A 61 -27.86 -162.36 -122.95
C GLY A 61 -26.39 -161.94 -122.87
N THR A 62 -26.12 -160.85 -122.14
CA THR A 62 -24.81 -160.20 -122.03
C THR A 62 -24.41 -160.03 -120.57
N SER A 63 -23.59 -160.97 -120.10
CA SER A 63 -22.93 -160.94 -118.78
C SER A 63 -22.28 -159.59 -118.46
N PRO A 64 -22.42 -159.04 -117.22
CA PRO A 64 -23.30 -159.47 -116.12
C PRO A 64 -24.66 -158.76 -116.14
N ASP A 65 -25.72 -159.42 -115.67
CA ASP A 65 -27.10 -158.93 -115.71
C ASP A 65 -27.41 -157.77 -114.76
N LEU A 66 -26.75 -157.68 -113.60
CA LEU A 66 -27.00 -156.62 -112.61
C LEU A 66 -25.74 -156.22 -111.83
N THR A 67 -25.67 -154.96 -111.37
CA THR A 67 -24.60 -154.44 -110.51
C THR A 67 -25.09 -153.32 -109.59
N GLN A 68 -24.63 -153.29 -108.33
CA GLN A 68 -25.09 -152.38 -107.26
C GLN A 68 -23.94 -151.98 -106.30
N ASN A 69 -23.91 -150.71 -105.86
CA ASN A 69 -22.92 -150.20 -104.89
C ASN A 69 -23.46 -150.10 -103.45
N PHE A 70 -22.57 -150.19 -102.46
CA PHE A 70 -22.84 -150.05 -101.01
C PHE A 70 -21.75 -149.21 -100.29
N VAL A 71 -22.14 -148.58 -99.18
CA VAL A 71 -21.33 -147.63 -98.38
C VAL A 71 -21.44 -147.99 -96.89
N PHE A 72 -20.35 -147.87 -96.14
CA PHE A 72 -20.29 -148.08 -94.68
C PHE A 72 -19.55 -146.93 -93.98
N ASN A 73 -20.10 -146.42 -92.88
CA ASN A 73 -19.50 -145.36 -92.05
C ASN A 73 -18.93 -145.92 -90.74
N VAL A 74 -17.99 -145.20 -90.14
CA VAL A 74 -17.49 -145.38 -88.77
C VAL A 74 -18.08 -144.31 -87.85
N VAL A 75 -18.10 -144.56 -86.55
CA VAL A 75 -18.56 -143.62 -85.51
C VAL A 75 -17.46 -143.45 -84.47
N ASP A 76 -17.24 -142.20 -84.09
CA ASP A 76 -16.33 -141.65 -83.08
C ASP A 76 -16.70 -142.13 -81.64
N VAL A 77 -15.74 -142.24 -80.73
CA VAL A 77 -15.93 -142.65 -79.32
C VAL A 77 -14.93 -141.93 -78.38
N ASN A 78 -15.45 -141.42 -77.26
CA ASN A 78 -14.70 -140.67 -76.23
C ASN A 78 -13.53 -141.46 -75.60
N GLU A 79 -12.38 -140.82 -75.46
CA GLU A 79 -11.13 -141.38 -74.94
C GLU A 79 -10.70 -140.70 -73.60
N ALA A 80 -9.40 -140.71 -73.23
CA ALA A 80 -8.95 -140.29 -71.88
C ALA A 80 -7.60 -139.53 -71.86
N PRO A 81 -7.38 -138.64 -70.86
CA PRO A 81 -6.26 -137.70 -70.87
C PRO A 81 -4.89 -138.36 -70.99
N THR A 82 -4.12 -137.94 -71.98
CA THR A 82 -2.81 -138.54 -72.34
C THR A 82 -1.61 -137.82 -71.71
N ALA A 83 -1.73 -136.53 -71.39
CA ALA A 83 -0.65 -135.74 -70.80
C ALA A 83 -1.12 -134.74 -69.74
N ILE A 84 -0.27 -134.49 -68.74
CA ILE A 84 -0.41 -133.41 -67.75
C ILE A 84 0.93 -132.72 -67.52
N ALA A 85 0.96 -131.39 -67.60
CA ALA A 85 2.12 -130.55 -67.34
C ALA A 85 1.80 -129.47 -66.29
N LEU A 86 2.81 -129.11 -65.50
CA LEU A 86 2.81 -127.92 -64.65
C LEU A 86 3.83 -126.93 -65.23
N THR A 87 3.40 -125.69 -65.44
CA THR A 87 4.23 -124.63 -66.04
C THR A 87 4.22 -123.38 -65.17
N ASN A 88 5.15 -122.44 -65.41
CA ASN A 88 5.28 -121.19 -64.65
C ASN A 88 5.38 -121.40 -63.12
N SER A 89 6.18 -122.38 -62.71
CA SER A 89 6.23 -122.88 -61.33
C SER A 89 7.04 -122.00 -60.36
N VAL A 90 6.46 -121.72 -59.18
CA VAL A 90 7.12 -121.02 -58.06
C VAL A 90 7.47 -122.03 -56.97
N THR A 91 8.75 -122.39 -56.84
CA THR A 91 9.20 -123.50 -55.97
C THR A 91 9.70 -123.06 -54.58
N GLN A 92 9.83 -121.75 -54.32
CA GLN A 92 10.24 -121.21 -53.01
C GLN A 92 9.44 -119.96 -52.65
N LEU A 93 9.19 -119.75 -51.36
CA LEU A 93 8.61 -118.53 -50.80
C LEU A 93 9.30 -118.17 -49.47
N PRO A 94 9.51 -116.87 -49.15
CA PRO A 94 9.75 -116.44 -47.77
C PRO A 94 8.61 -116.82 -46.84
N ASP A 95 8.92 -117.07 -45.57
CA ASP A 95 7.97 -117.19 -44.46
C ASP A 95 7.08 -115.96 -44.27
N SER A 96 7.63 -114.77 -44.48
CA SER A 96 6.95 -113.48 -44.54
C SER A 96 5.97 -113.32 -45.73
N THR A 97 5.72 -114.37 -46.52
CA THR A 97 4.73 -114.33 -47.61
C THR A 97 3.30 -114.47 -47.09
N ASP A 98 2.49 -113.42 -47.27
CA ASP A 98 1.03 -113.52 -47.13
C ASP A 98 0.43 -114.43 -48.24
N ALA A 99 0.02 -115.63 -47.83
CA ALA A 99 -0.68 -116.60 -48.69
C ALA A 99 -2.20 -116.68 -48.41
N THR A 100 -2.78 -115.76 -47.62
CA THR A 100 -4.20 -115.81 -47.21
C THR A 100 -5.19 -115.72 -48.37
N THR A 101 -4.84 -114.99 -49.43
CA THR A 101 -5.64 -114.90 -50.68
C THR A 101 -5.29 -115.99 -51.70
N GLY A 102 -4.30 -116.83 -51.39
CA GLY A 102 -3.73 -117.85 -52.25
C GLY A 102 -2.68 -117.29 -53.22
N VAL A 103 -1.44 -117.78 -53.12
CA VAL A 103 -0.35 -117.49 -54.06
C VAL A 103 -0.48 -118.40 -55.28
N LYS A 104 -0.40 -117.87 -56.51
CA LYS A 104 -0.29 -118.70 -57.71
C LYS A 104 1.07 -119.40 -57.73
N VAL A 105 1.08 -120.73 -57.87
CA VAL A 105 2.32 -121.53 -57.82
C VAL A 105 2.59 -122.41 -59.05
N ALA A 106 1.59 -122.71 -59.89
CA ALA A 106 1.80 -123.27 -61.24
C ALA A 106 0.54 -123.13 -62.13
N ASP A 107 0.69 -123.09 -63.45
CA ASP A 107 -0.40 -123.30 -64.42
C ASP A 107 -0.47 -124.79 -64.81
N ILE A 108 -1.68 -125.35 -64.92
CA ILE A 108 -1.92 -126.77 -65.26
C ILE A 108 -2.33 -126.86 -66.74
N VAL A 109 -1.74 -127.80 -67.48
CA VAL A 109 -2.03 -128.03 -68.91
C VAL A 109 -2.26 -129.53 -69.15
N ILE A 110 -3.32 -129.87 -69.89
CA ILE A 110 -3.74 -131.23 -70.25
C ILE A 110 -3.67 -131.45 -71.76
N THR A 111 -3.69 -132.71 -72.20
CA THR A 111 -3.91 -133.09 -73.61
C THR A 111 -4.83 -134.32 -73.65
N ASP A 112 -5.96 -134.17 -74.33
CA ASP A 112 -7.03 -135.16 -74.46
C ASP A 112 -7.64 -135.09 -75.88
N ASP A 113 -8.74 -135.81 -76.13
CA ASP A 113 -9.55 -135.64 -77.35
C ASP A 113 -10.42 -134.35 -77.32
N ALA A 114 -11.54 -134.31 -78.06
CA ALA A 114 -12.46 -133.17 -78.11
C ALA A 114 -13.88 -133.50 -77.55
N LEU A 115 -13.99 -134.60 -76.82
CA LEU A 115 -15.18 -135.14 -76.17
C LEU A 115 -14.96 -135.09 -74.64
N GLY A 116 -15.90 -135.67 -73.88
CA GLY A 116 -15.77 -135.78 -72.42
C GLY A 116 -15.83 -134.45 -71.65
N THR A 117 -15.30 -134.46 -70.42
CA THR A 117 -15.12 -133.28 -69.55
C THR A 117 -14.05 -133.55 -68.49
N GLU A 118 -12.93 -132.84 -68.52
CA GLU A 118 -11.83 -133.08 -67.59
C GLU A 118 -12.09 -132.52 -66.18
N THR A 119 -11.74 -133.32 -65.17
CA THR A 119 -11.85 -132.99 -63.76
C THR A 119 -10.49 -133.03 -63.07
N PHE A 120 -10.27 -132.08 -62.16
CA PHE A 120 -9.03 -131.94 -61.41
C PHE A 120 -9.25 -132.24 -59.93
N THR A 121 -8.38 -133.03 -59.34
CA THR A 121 -8.32 -133.29 -57.89
C THR A 121 -6.89 -133.18 -57.39
N LEU A 122 -6.72 -132.88 -56.10
CA LEU A 122 -5.40 -132.76 -55.46
C LEU A 122 -5.21 -133.83 -54.39
N THR A 123 -4.07 -134.52 -54.43
CA THR A 123 -3.69 -135.59 -53.49
C THR A 123 -2.28 -135.37 -52.93
N GLY A 124 -1.87 -136.17 -51.95
CA GLY A 124 -0.64 -135.95 -51.17
C GLY A 124 -0.92 -135.31 -49.81
N ALA A 125 0.09 -135.31 -48.93
CA ALA A 125 -0.08 -134.93 -47.52
C ALA A 125 -0.46 -133.46 -47.32
N ASP A 126 0.01 -132.57 -48.20
CA ASP A 126 -0.17 -131.13 -48.06
C ASP A 126 -1.29 -130.56 -48.93
N SER A 127 -2.08 -131.40 -49.62
CA SER A 127 -3.07 -130.95 -50.62
C SER A 127 -4.12 -129.99 -50.07
N ALA A 128 -4.40 -130.00 -48.76
CA ALA A 128 -5.28 -129.02 -48.10
C ALA A 128 -4.72 -127.59 -48.05
N ASN A 129 -3.43 -127.40 -48.36
CA ASN A 129 -2.76 -126.09 -48.49
C ASN A 129 -2.61 -125.68 -49.96
N PHE A 130 -3.28 -126.37 -50.88
CA PHE A 130 -3.30 -126.04 -52.30
C PHE A 130 -4.72 -126.16 -52.86
N GLU A 131 -5.01 -125.46 -53.95
CA GLU A 131 -6.27 -125.61 -54.68
C GLU A 131 -6.09 -125.38 -56.18
N VAL A 132 -6.99 -125.94 -56.99
CA VAL A 132 -7.07 -125.66 -58.43
C VAL A 132 -8.17 -124.62 -58.66
N ARG A 133 -7.77 -123.42 -59.10
CA ARG A 133 -8.69 -122.35 -59.50
C ARG A 133 -8.78 -122.29 -61.02
N GLN A 134 -9.97 -122.09 -61.56
CA GLN A 134 -10.13 -121.76 -62.99
C GLN A 134 -9.85 -120.27 -63.20
N VAL A 135 -8.82 -119.94 -63.98
CA VAL A 135 -8.39 -118.57 -64.29
C VAL A 135 -8.48 -118.37 -65.81
N ALA A 136 -9.34 -117.46 -66.25
CA ALA A 136 -9.65 -117.23 -67.68
C ALA A 136 -10.08 -118.50 -68.45
N GLY A 137 -10.61 -119.51 -67.75
CA GLY A 137 -11.01 -120.81 -68.31
C GLY A 137 -9.94 -121.91 -68.28
N LEU A 138 -8.73 -121.62 -67.77
CA LEU A 138 -7.64 -122.58 -67.63
C LEU A 138 -7.38 -122.93 -66.14
N PRO A 139 -7.03 -124.19 -65.82
CA PRO A 139 -6.79 -124.63 -64.46
C PRO A 139 -5.42 -124.17 -63.95
N VAL A 140 -5.38 -123.60 -62.74
CA VAL A 140 -4.17 -123.03 -62.12
C VAL A 140 -4.06 -123.50 -60.66
N LEU A 141 -2.87 -123.96 -60.27
CA LEU A 141 -2.54 -124.38 -58.91
C LEU A 141 -2.17 -123.16 -58.06
N PHE A 142 -2.86 -123.01 -56.93
CA PHE A 142 -2.61 -122.01 -55.89
C PHE A 142 -2.16 -122.67 -54.58
N PHE A 143 -1.41 -121.94 -53.76
CA PHE A 143 -0.95 -122.33 -52.42
C PHE A 143 -1.55 -121.39 -51.36
N THR A 144 -2.11 -121.94 -50.28
CA THR A 144 -3.10 -121.29 -49.40
C THR A 144 -2.85 -121.51 -47.90
N ALA A 145 -1.63 -121.87 -47.49
CA ALA A 145 -1.30 -122.04 -46.07
C ALA A 145 -1.45 -120.71 -45.29
N LEU A 146 -2.20 -120.72 -44.18
CA LEU A 146 -2.51 -119.51 -43.39
C LEU A 146 -1.35 -119.01 -42.50
N SER A 147 -0.33 -119.83 -42.29
CA SER A 147 0.90 -119.46 -41.61
C SER A 147 2.07 -120.24 -42.19
N LEU A 148 3.19 -119.56 -42.35
CA LEU A 148 4.46 -120.12 -42.79
C LEU A 148 5.45 -119.96 -41.63
N ASN A 149 6.16 -121.04 -41.31
CA ASN A 149 7.21 -121.02 -40.29
C ASN A 149 8.17 -122.17 -40.60
N PRO A 150 9.39 -121.91 -41.08
CA PRO A 150 10.26 -122.94 -41.62
C PRO A 150 10.82 -123.85 -40.52
N GLY A 151 10.96 -123.35 -39.29
CA GLY A 151 11.33 -124.14 -38.11
C GLY A 151 10.32 -125.24 -37.73
N THR A 152 9.04 -125.09 -38.08
CA THR A 152 8.00 -126.12 -37.89
C THR A 152 7.65 -126.87 -39.18
N LYS A 153 7.68 -126.20 -40.35
CA LYS A 153 7.39 -126.82 -41.65
C LYS A 153 8.08 -126.12 -42.83
N PRO A 154 9.28 -126.59 -43.26
CA PRO A 154 10.06 -125.95 -44.31
C PRO A 154 9.66 -126.36 -45.74
N THR A 155 8.71 -127.28 -45.94
CA THR A 155 8.33 -127.76 -47.30
C THR A 155 6.89 -128.28 -47.35
N TYR A 156 6.22 -128.06 -48.48
CA TYR A 156 4.86 -128.50 -48.81
C TYR A 156 4.84 -129.21 -50.17
N ASN A 157 4.14 -130.34 -50.30
CA ASN A 157 4.13 -131.21 -51.47
C ASN A 157 2.71 -131.66 -51.85
N VAL A 158 2.36 -131.51 -53.13
CA VAL A 158 1.03 -131.88 -53.66
C VAL A 158 1.16 -132.63 -54.98
N THR A 159 0.19 -133.50 -55.26
CA THR A 159 0.01 -134.18 -56.54
C THR A 159 -1.27 -133.66 -57.18
N VAL A 160 -1.18 -133.18 -58.42
CA VAL A 160 -2.33 -132.84 -59.26
C VAL A 160 -2.74 -134.09 -60.02
N ASN A 161 -4.04 -134.40 -60.01
CA ASN A 161 -4.66 -135.54 -60.66
C ASN A 161 -5.70 -135.03 -61.67
N ALA A 162 -5.63 -135.47 -62.93
CA ALA A 162 -6.57 -135.10 -64.00
C ALA A 162 -7.24 -136.34 -64.59
N LYS A 163 -8.54 -136.27 -64.89
CA LYS A 163 -9.35 -137.38 -65.43
C LYS A 163 -10.57 -136.85 -66.18
N ASP A 164 -10.84 -137.39 -67.38
CA ASP A 164 -12.17 -137.29 -68.00
C ASP A 164 -13.23 -137.98 -67.13
N LEU A 165 -14.30 -137.24 -66.85
CA LEU A 165 -15.44 -137.67 -66.06
C LEU A 165 -16.34 -138.67 -66.79
N ASP A 166 -16.47 -138.54 -68.12
CA ASP A 166 -17.42 -139.32 -68.92
C ASP A 166 -16.93 -140.74 -69.26
N LEU A 167 -15.63 -141.02 -69.10
CA LEU A 167 -15.05 -142.35 -68.90
C LEU A 167 -14.87 -142.67 -67.40
N PRO A 168 -15.91 -143.11 -66.67
CA PRO A 168 -15.80 -143.42 -65.24
C PRO A 168 -14.74 -144.48 -64.91
N PHE A 169 -14.41 -145.37 -65.86
CA PHE A 169 -13.41 -146.43 -65.69
C PHE A 169 -11.96 -146.05 -66.09
N SER A 170 -11.72 -144.83 -66.61
CA SER A 170 -10.36 -144.35 -66.90
C SER A 170 -9.53 -144.15 -65.63
N THR A 171 -8.20 -144.30 -65.74
CA THR A 171 -7.26 -143.99 -64.64
C THR A 171 -6.85 -142.52 -64.70
N ALA A 172 -6.95 -141.80 -63.58
CA ALA A 172 -6.49 -140.42 -63.51
C ALA A 172 -4.98 -140.29 -63.71
N LEU A 173 -4.56 -139.37 -64.56
CA LEU A 173 -3.16 -139.04 -64.83
C LEU A 173 -2.63 -138.04 -63.80
N THR A 174 -1.35 -138.14 -63.41
CA THR A 174 -0.84 -137.43 -62.21
C THR A 174 0.47 -136.67 -62.42
N ARG A 175 0.68 -135.59 -61.65
CA ARG A 175 1.90 -134.78 -61.63
C ARG A 175 2.19 -134.20 -60.24
N ASN A 176 3.42 -134.33 -59.76
CA ASN A 176 3.83 -133.82 -58.45
C ASN A 176 4.34 -132.37 -58.50
N PHE A 177 4.20 -131.66 -57.40
CA PHE A 177 4.66 -130.29 -57.16
C PHE A 177 5.23 -130.17 -55.74
N SER A 178 6.22 -129.29 -55.53
CA SER A 178 6.92 -129.09 -54.25
C SER A 178 7.32 -127.63 -54.07
N LEU A 179 7.22 -127.13 -52.83
CA LEU A 179 7.40 -125.74 -52.45
C LEU A 179 8.13 -125.64 -51.10
N SER A 180 9.28 -124.96 -51.04
CA SER A 180 10.04 -124.74 -49.80
C SER A 180 9.85 -123.35 -49.20
N ILE A 181 9.82 -123.26 -47.87
CA ILE A 181 9.77 -122.00 -47.12
C ILE A 181 11.18 -121.60 -46.68
N LEU A 182 11.51 -120.31 -46.75
CA LEU A 182 12.78 -119.73 -46.30
C LEU A 182 12.58 -118.87 -45.05
N ASP A 183 13.57 -118.91 -44.16
CA ASP A 183 13.69 -118.19 -42.89
C ASP A 183 14.20 -116.76 -43.14
N VAL A 184 13.58 -115.74 -42.53
CA VAL A 184 13.96 -114.33 -42.66
C VAL A 184 14.02 -113.65 -41.27
N ASN A 185 15.01 -112.77 -41.10
CA ASN A 185 15.26 -112.01 -39.86
C ASN A 185 14.05 -111.14 -39.51
N ASP A 186 13.43 -111.39 -38.36
CA ASP A 186 12.35 -110.59 -37.76
C ASP A 186 12.91 -109.53 -36.79
N PRO A 187 12.15 -108.47 -36.46
CA PRO A 187 12.56 -107.44 -35.49
C PRO A 187 12.28 -107.82 -34.03
N PRO A 188 13.10 -107.33 -33.07
CA PRO A 188 12.91 -107.61 -31.66
C PRO A 188 11.59 -107.04 -31.12
N THR A 189 11.02 -107.73 -30.14
CA THR A 189 9.72 -107.42 -29.52
C THR A 189 9.77 -107.37 -28.00
N ASN A 190 8.71 -106.83 -27.38
CA ASN A 190 8.43 -106.97 -25.94
C ASN A 190 9.54 -106.47 -24.99
N LEU A 191 10.02 -105.23 -25.19
CA LEU A 191 10.95 -104.55 -24.27
C LEU A 191 10.29 -104.25 -22.92
N VAL A 192 10.88 -104.77 -21.84
CA VAL A 192 10.40 -104.65 -20.45
C VAL A 192 11.55 -104.31 -19.50
N LEU A 193 11.29 -103.40 -18.56
CA LEU A 193 12.17 -103.12 -17.41
C LEU A 193 11.68 -103.90 -16.20
N GLN A 194 12.47 -104.88 -15.75
CA GLN A 194 12.16 -105.71 -14.58
C GLN A 194 12.67 -105.07 -13.29
N ASN A 195 11.83 -105.11 -12.26
CA ASN A 195 12.07 -104.59 -10.91
C ASN A 195 12.57 -103.12 -10.85
N PRO A 196 11.92 -102.15 -11.53
CA PRO A 196 12.41 -100.79 -11.62
C PRO A 196 12.35 -100.04 -10.28
N ILE A 197 13.49 -99.51 -9.83
CA ILE A 197 13.57 -98.53 -8.73
C ILE A 197 13.25 -97.14 -9.31
N THR A 198 11.99 -96.71 -9.21
CA THR A 198 11.52 -95.42 -9.77
C THR A 198 11.62 -94.25 -8.79
N THR A 199 12.02 -94.48 -7.54
CA THR A 199 12.17 -93.45 -6.51
C THR A 199 13.43 -93.67 -5.69
N ILE A 200 14.17 -92.60 -5.39
CA ILE A 200 15.33 -92.61 -4.49
C ILE A 200 15.28 -91.37 -3.60
N ALA A 201 15.71 -91.48 -2.35
CA ALA A 201 15.86 -90.31 -1.49
C ALA A 201 17.06 -89.47 -1.97
N GLU A 202 16.98 -88.15 -1.82
CA GLU A 202 18.18 -87.32 -1.93
C GLU A 202 19.21 -87.66 -0.83
N ASN A 203 20.43 -87.14 -0.96
CA ASN A 203 21.57 -87.51 -0.12
C ASN A 203 21.93 -89.02 -0.10
N THR A 204 21.22 -89.88 -0.85
CA THR A 204 21.55 -91.31 -0.98
C THR A 204 22.93 -91.46 -1.61
N ALA A 205 23.86 -92.10 -0.89
CA ALA A 205 25.27 -92.13 -1.25
C ALA A 205 25.58 -92.96 -2.51
N THR A 206 25.66 -92.31 -3.67
CA THR A 206 25.99 -92.88 -4.99
C THR A 206 27.49 -93.21 -5.17
N THR A 207 28.21 -93.58 -4.11
CA THR A 207 29.66 -93.86 -4.15
C THR A 207 30.03 -95.09 -5.00
N ALA A 208 29.05 -95.95 -5.29
CA ALA A 208 29.10 -97.01 -6.29
C ALA A 208 27.82 -96.93 -7.16
N PRO A 209 27.79 -97.54 -8.37
CA PRO A 209 26.61 -97.54 -9.20
C PRO A 209 25.43 -98.27 -8.54
N ILE A 210 24.23 -97.72 -8.66
CA ILE A 210 23.00 -98.30 -8.09
C ILE A 210 22.24 -98.99 -9.23
N GLU A 211 22.00 -100.29 -9.13
CA GLU A 211 21.16 -100.98 -10.11
C GLU A 211 19.70 -100.53 -10.00
N LEU A 212 19.15 -100.00 -11.10
CA LEU A 212 17.79 -99.45 -11.15
C LEU A 212 16.80 -100.40 -11.81
N ALA A 213 17.19 -101.14 -12.85
CA ALA A 213 16.33 -102.10 -13.54
C ALA A 213 17.16 -103.14 -14.32
N THR A 214 16.58 -104.32 -14.55
CA THR A 214 17.09 -105.28 -15.55
C THR A 214 16.24 -105.21 -16.82
N ILE A 215 16.87 -105.02 -17.97
CA ILE A 215 16.27 -104.86 -19.30
C ILE A 215 16.10 -106.25 -19.94
N THR A 216 14.92 -106.54 -20.47
CA THR A 216 14.62 -107.78 -21.21
C THR A 216 13.76 -107.51 -22.43
N PHE A 217 13.99 -108.24 -23.52
CA PHE A 217 13.22 -108.24 -24.76
C PHE A 217 13.20 -109.68 -25.33
N THR A 218 12.47 -109.90 -26.42
CA THR A 218 12.30 -111.20 -27.08
C THR A 218 12.58 -111.06 -28.57
N ASP A 219 13.34 -111.98 -29.18
CA ASP A 219 13.67 -111.93 -30.60
C ASP A 219 13.87 -113.34 -31.21
N ASP A 220 14.15 -113.44 -32.51
CA ASP A 220 14.48 -114.68 -33.20
C ASP A 220 15.93 -115.19 -32.94
N THR A 221 16.52 -115.97 -33.84
CA THR A 221 17.90 -116.51 -33.71
C THR A 221 18.90 -116.02 -34.78
N THR A 222 18.44 -115.09 -35.62
CA THR A 222 19.23 -114.20 -36.47
C THR A 222 19.40 -112.83 -35.78
N GLY A 223 19.84 -111.80 -36.49
CA GLY A 223 20.14 -110.48 -35.92
C GLY A 223 21.30 -110.43 -34.90
N ILE A 224 21.63 -109.21 -34.45
CA ILE A 224 22.37 -108.95 -33.20
C ILE A 224 21.81 -107.66 -32.55
N ASN A 225 20.98 -107.86 -31.53
CA ASN A 225 20.43 -106.77 -30.72
C ASN A 225 21.51 -105.97 -29.98
N THR A 226 21.41 -104.64 -30.05
CA THR A 226 22.18 -103.70 -29.23
C THR A 226 21.25 -102.91 -28.30
N ILE A 227 21.67 -102.71 -27.05
CA ILE A 227 20.94 -101.88 -26.07
C ILE A 227 21.67 -100.54 -25.95
N ALA A 228 20.94 -99.43 -26.05
CA ALA A 228 21.48 -98.09 -25.82
C ALA A 228 20.61 -97.28 -24.84
N ILE A 229 21.19 -96.19 -24.31
CA ILE A 229 20.50 -95.18 -23.51
C ILE A 229 20.67 -93.79 -24.14
N SER A 230 19.60 -93.01 -24.11
CA SER A 230 19.53 -91.68 -24.73
C SER A 230 18.63 -90.73 -23.92
N GLY A 231 18.63 -89.44 -24.26
CA GLY A 231 17.94 -88.39 -23.51
C GLY A 231 18.90 -87.51 -22.72
N VAL A 232 18.36 -86.43 -22.13
CA VAL A 232 19.17 -85.37 -21.49
C VAL A 232 19.96 -85.86 -20.28
N ASP A 233 19.43 -86.84 -19.54
CA ASP A 233 20.05 -87.33 -18.30
C ASP A 233 20.89 -88.60 -18.50
N ALA A 234 21.07 -89.08 -19.73
CA ALA A 234 21.82 -90.30 -20.04
C ALA A 234 23.26 -90.30 -19.47
N GLY A 235 23.85 -89.14 -19.20
CA GLY A 235 25.16 -89.02 -18.53
C GLY A 235 25.19 -89.43 -17.04
N ALA A 236 24.03 -89.43 -16.38
CA ALA A 236 23.83 -89.89 -14.99
C ALA A 236 23.46 -91.38 -14.89
N PHE A 237 23.25 -92.05 -16.02
CA PHE A 237 22.99 -93.48 -16.10
C PHE A 237 24.15 -94.23 -16.77
N GLU A 238 24.22 -95.54 -16.58
CA GLU A 238 25.09 -96.42 -17.34
C GLU A 238 24.46 -97.81 -17.56
N LEU A 239 24.93 -98.51 -18.59
CA LEU A 239 24.51 -99.87 -18.91
C LEU A 239 25.63 -100.86 -18.53
N SER A 240 25.27 -101.93 -17.83
CA SER A 240 26.18 -103.04 -17.54
C SER A 240 25.55 -104.35 -18.00
N GLY A 241 25.91 -104.79 -19.21
CA GLY A 241 25.18 -105.85 -19.90
C GLY A 241 23.74 -105.40 -20.18
N ASN A 242 22.76 -106.13 -19.67
CA ASN A 242 21.35 -105.76 -19.75
C ASN A 242 20.81 -105.04 -18.49
N LYS A 243 21.66 -104.52 -17.60
CA LYS A 243 21.22 -103.75 -16.43
C LYS A 243 21.32 -102.25 -16.71
N LEU A 244 20.29 -101.50 -16.29
CA LEU A 244 20.32 -100.04 -16.17
C LEU A 244 20.75 -99.66 -14.75
N LEU A 245 21.74 -98.79 -14.62
CA LEU A 245 22.26 -98.32 -13.34
C LEU A 245 22.25 -96.78 -13.27
N LEU A 246 22.04 -96.25 -12.06
CA LEU A 246 22.46 -94.90 -11.72
C LEU A 246 23.98 -94.91 -11.57
N LYS A 247 24.65 -93.96 -12.21
CA LYS A 247 26.10 -93.89 -12.28
C LYS A 247 26.72 -93.43 -10.96
N ALA A 248 27.87 -94.00 -10.61
CA ALA A 248 28.62 -93.58 -9.43
C ALA A 248 28.99 -92.10 -9.47
N GLY A 249 28.82 -91.39 -8.35
CA GLY A 249 29.08 -89.95 -8.22
C GLY A 249 27.95 -89.05 -8.70
N THR A 250 26.79 -89.59 -9.08
CA THR A 250 25.58 -88.77 -9.36
C THR A 250 25.09 -88.13 -8.07
N VAL A 251 25.12 -86.80 -7.97
CA VAL A 251 24.57 -86.08 -6.81
C VAL A 251 23.04 -86.14 -6.88
N LEU A 252 22.41 -86.48 -5.75
CA LEU A 252 20.96 -86.52 -5.59
C LEU A 252 20.60 -85.44 -4.57
N ASP A 253 19.90 -84.44 -5.08
CA ASP A 253 19.61 -83.12 -4.49
C ASP A 253 18.28 -82.71 -5.15
N PHE A 254 17.22 -82.54 -4.36
CA PHE A 254 15.86 -82.38 -4.84
C PHE A 254 15.58 -80.95 -5.28
N GLU A 255 16.08 -79.97 -4.53
CA GLU A 255 15.93 -78.53 -4.73
C GLU A 255 16.54 -78.07 -6.06
N THR A 256 17.67 -78.67 -6.46
CA THR A 256 18.25 -78.45 -7.80
C THR A 256 17.70 -79.39 -8.87
N LYS A 257 17.37 -80.66 -8.53
CA LYS A 257 16.91 -81.64 -9.52
C LYS A 257 16.05 -82.79 -8.96
N PRO A 258 14.72 -82.65 -8.93
CA PRO A 258 13.82 -83.64 -8.33
C PRO A 258 13.55 -84.88 -9.21
N SER A 259 14.12 -84.99 -10.42
CA SER A 259 14.00 -86.20 -11.25
C SER A 259 15.06 -86.33 -12.35
N TYR A 260 15.28 -87.56 -12.81
CA TYR A 260 16.17 -87.94 -13.91
C TYR A 260 15.43 -88.85 -14.90
N ALA A 261 15.53 -88.58 -16.21
CA ALA A 261 14.79 -89.30 -17.26
C ALA A 261 15.68 -89.78 -18.42
N VAL A 262 15.53 -91.04 -18.82
CA VAL A 262 16.32 -91.70 -19.88
C VAL A 262 15.44 -92.60 -20.75
N THR A 263 15.72 -92.63 -22.05
CA THR A 263 15.09 -93.55 -23.01
C THR A 263 16.05 -94.69 -23.31
N ILE A 264 15.65 -95.91 -22.94
CA ILE A 264 16.30 -97.16 -23.32
C ILE A 264 15.83 -97.51 -24.72
N THR A 265 16.73 -97.93 -25.60
CA THR A 265 16.40 -98.43 -26.94
C THR A 265 17.03 -99.80 -27.18
N VAL A 266 16.36 -100.63 -28.00
CA VAL A 266 16.91 -101.89 -28.52
C VAL A 266 16.80 -101.86 -30.05
N ASP A 267 17.91 -102.18 -30.71
CA ASP A 267 18.15 -102.03 -32.15
C ASP A 267 18.81 -103.30 -32.70
N ASP A 268 18.17 -103.98 -33.68
CA ASP A 268 18.84 -104.97 -34.52
C ASP A 268 19.32 -104.32 -35.83
N ALA A 269 20.61 -103.95 -35.84
CA ALA A 269 21.26 -103.25 -36.93
C ALA A 269 21.31 -104.02 -38.27
N ALA A 270 20.78 -105.24 -38.35
CA ALA A 270 20.56 -105.97 -39.60
C ALA A 270 19.33 -105.48 -40.39
N LEU A 271 18.32 -104.90 -39.72
CA LEU A 271 17.01 -104.57 -40.31
C LEU A 271 16.85 -103.11 -40.72
N GLY A 272 17.60 -102.21 -40.10
CA GLY A 272 17.44 -100.78 -40.32
C GLY A 272 18.57 -99.92 -39.75
N THR A 273 18.23 -98.69 -39.40
CA THR A 273 19.12 -97.74 -38.72
C THR A 273 18.36 -96.99 -37.61
N THR A 274 17.33 -97.63 -37.04
CA THR A 274 16.32 -97.01 -36.19
C THR A 274 15.72 -98.03 -35.23
N ALA A 275 16.29 -98.12 -34.03
CA ALA A 275 15.86 -98.98 -32.92
C ALA A 275 14.36 -99.33 -32.91
N GLU A 276 14.08 -100.61 -33.09
CA GLU A 276 12.74 -101.17 -33.22
C GLU A 276 11.93 -101.05 -31.92
N LEU A 277 12.61 -100.99 -30.76
CA LEU A 277 11.98 -100.85 -29.45
C LEU A 277 12.55 -99.66 -28.67
N THR A 278 11.66 -98.91 -28.02
CA THR A 278 12.01 -97.78 -27.13
C THR A 278 11.18 -97.83 -25.84
N GLN A 279 11.81 -97.67 -24.67
CA GLN A 279 11.14 -97.59 -23.37
C GLN A 279 11.73 -96.45 -22.55
N ASN A 280 10.86 -95.57 -22.04
CA ASN A 280 11.27 -94.49 -21.13
C ASN A 280 11.36 -95.00 -19.68
N PHE A 281 12.34 -94.50 -18.95
CA PHE A 281 12.50 -94.69 -17.52
C PHE A 281 12.68 -93.34 -16.83
N VAL A 282 12.08 -93.18 -15.65
CA VAL A 282 12.19 -91.98 -14.82
C VAL A 282 12.51 -92.41 -13.39
N LEU A 283 13.53 -91.77 -12.82
CA LEU A 283 13.89 -91.84 -11.41
C LEU A 283 13.50 -90.53 -10.75
N THR A 284 12.51 -90.56 -9.87
CA THR A 284 12.13 -89.42 -9.03
C THR A 284 13.04 -89.38 -7.80
N VAL A 285 13.60 -88.20 -7.52
CA VAL A 285 14.24 -87.92 -6.22
C VAL A 285 13.13 -87.54 -5.23
N THR A 286 13.21 -88.00 -3.99
CA THR A 286 12.30 -87.58 -2.92
C THR A 286 13.06 -86.76 -1.90
N ASN A 287 12.53 -85.58 -1.56
CA ASN A 287 13.12 -84.66 -0.60
C ASN A 287 13.30 -85.32 0.79
N VAL A 288 14.36 -84.95 1.50
CA VAL A 288 14.73 -85.44 2.83
C VAL A 288 14.97 -84.26 3.76
N ASN A 289 14.27 -84.23 4.90
CA ASN A 289 14.33 -83.16 5.90
C ASN A 289 15.78 -82.76 6.27
N GLU A 290 16.14 -81.52 5.95
CA GLU A 290 17.43 -80.88 6.18
C GLU A 290 17.35 -79.79 7.25
N ALA A 291 18.49 -79.17 7.58
CA ALA A 291 18.59 -78.13 8.59
C ALA A 291 18.92 -76.77 7.94
N PRO A 292 18.42 -75.65 8.49
CA PRO A 292 18.55 -74.32 7.91
C PRO A 292 19.94 -74.01 7.37
N THR A 293 20.03 -73.66 6.09
CA THR A 293 21.31 -73.42 5.39
C THR A 293 21.71 -71.95 5.40
N VAL A 294 20.73 -71.03 5.51
CA VAL A 294 20.95 -69.58 5.60
C VAL A 294 20.02 -68.97 6.66
N LEU A 295 20.57 -68.02 7.44
CA LEU A 295 19.82 -67.10 8.31
C LEU A 295 20.37 -65.69 8.06
N THR A 296 19.51 -64.75 7.67
CA THR A 296 19.89 -63.35 7.44
C THR A 296 18.88 -62.38 8.04
N LEU A 297 19.40 -61.21 8.46
CA LEU A 297 18.60 -60.08 8.91
C LEU A 297 18.63 -59.02 7.81
N THR A 298 17.50 -58.86 7.13
CA THR A 298 17.33 -57.89 6.04
C THR A 298 16.62 -56.63 6.55
N ASN A 299 16.76 -55.51 5.82
CA ASN A 299 16.28 -54.18 6.22
C ASN A 299 16.66 -53.75 7.67
N PRO A 300 17.91 -53.94 8.15
CA PRO A 300 18.25 -53.71 9.55
C PRO A 300 18.26 -52.23 9.94
N VAL A 301 17.52 -51.88 11.01
CA VAL A 301 17.56 -50.57 11.67
C VAL A 301 18.57 -50.62 12.81
N THR A 302 19.84 -50.30 12.51
CA THR A 302 20.95 -50.43 13.48
C THR A 302 21.09 -49.25 14.45
N THR A 303 20.26 -48.22 14.34
CA THR A 303 20.30 -47.01 15.17
C THR A 303 18.90 -46.50 15.52
N LEU A 304 18.67 -46.12 16.77
CA LEU A 304 17.52 -45.30 17.20
C LEU A 304 18.00 -44.10 18.03
N LEU A 305 17.28 -42.98 17.92
CA LEU A 305 17.41 -41.86 18.86
C LEU A 305 16.90 -42.28 20.24
N GLU A 306 17.46 -41.77 21.33
CA GLU A 306 16.91 -42.08 22.66
C GLU A 306 15.48 -41.53 22.87
N THR A 307 15.07 -40.52 22.09
CA THR A 307 13.70 -40.00 22.05
C THR A 307 12.74 -40.82 21.17
N ALA A 308 13.18 -41.96 20.59
CA ALA A 308 12.34 -42.78 19.71
C ALA A 308 11.15 -43.41 20.46
N ASN A 309 9.95 -43.29 19.88
CA ASN A 309 8.74 -43.87 20.45
C ASN A 309 8.69 -45.39 20.24
N THR A 310 9.05 -46.15 21.26
CA THR A 310 9.03 -47.63 21.25
C THR A 310 7.72 -48.25 21.74
N ALA A 311 6.68 -47.46 22.06
CA ALA A 311 5.47 -47.95 22.72
C ALA A 311 4.64 -48.98 21.92
N GLY A 312 4.82 -49.06 20.59
CA GLY A 312 4.24 -50.11 19.74
C GLY A 312 5.21 -51.26 19.42
N GLY A 313 6.45 -51.19 19.88
CA GLY A 313 7.61 -51.88 19.30
C GLY A 313 8.03 -51.27 17.96
N VAL A 314 9.35 -51.13 17.74
CA VAL A 314 9.92 -50.68 16.46
C VAL A 314 10.40 -51.90 15.68
N LYS A 315 9.98 -52.06 14.41
CA LYS A 315 10.55 -53.10 13.54
C LYS A 315 12.01 -52.77 13.25
N VAL A 316 12.92 -53.69 13.57
CA VAL A 316 14.38 -53.49 13.44
C VAL A 316 15.06 -54.46 12.48
N ALA A 317 14.44 -55.57 12.10
CA ALA A 317 14.87 -56.39 10.96
C ALA A 317 13.74 -57.30 10.44
N ASP A 318 13.82 -57.67 9.16
CA ASP A 318 13.13 -58.80 8.54
C ASP A 318 14.00 -60.05 8.66
N ILE A 319 13.49 -61.16 9.21
CA ILE A 319 14.25 -62.41 9.39
C ILE A 319 13.97 -63.32 8.19
N VAL A 320 15.00 -63.61 7.40
CA VAL A 320 14.93 -64.47 6.22
C VAL A 320 15.78 -65.71 6.45
N ILE A 321 15.14 -66.88 6.33
CA ILE A 321 15.77 -68.20 6.41
C ILE A 321 15.75 -68.84 5.02
N THR A 322 16.68 -69.76 4.76
CA THR A 322 16.59 -70.70 3.64
C THR A 322 16.73 -72.12 4.17
N ASP A 323 15.72 -72.92 3.87
CA ASP A 323 15.55 -74.31 4.29
C ASP A 323 14.83 -75.09 3.17
N ASP A 324 14.72 -76.40 3.30
CA ASP A 324 14.06 -77.32 2.35
C ASP A 324 12.51 -77.26 2.35
N ALA A 325 11.93 -76.51 3.29
CA ALA A 325 10.50 -76.41 3.58
C ALA A 325 9.84 -77.72 4.10
N LEU A 326 10.61 -78.60 4.73
CA LEU A 326 10.14 -79.59 5.70
C LEU A 326 10.44 -79.12 7.15
N GLY A 327 10.17 -79.97 8.13
CA GLY A 327 10.45 -79.69 9.54
C GLY A 327 9.48 -78.71 10.24
N ASP A 328 9.97 -78.11 11.33
CA ASP A 328 9.33 -77.04 12.11
C ASP A 328 10.44 -76.04 12.53
N GLU A 329 10.61 -74.95 11.78
CA GLU A 329 11.70 -73.98 11.99
C GLU A 329 11.44 -73.09 13.22
N THR A 330 12.13 -73.39 14.33
CA THR A 330 12.04 -72.62 15.56
C THR A 330 13.03 -71.45 15.52
N ILE A 331 12.51 -70.22 15.50
CA ILE A 331 13.31 -68.99 15.63
C ILE A 331 13.31 -68.53 17.10
N THR A 332 14.48 -68.17 17.62
CA THR A 332 14.66 -67.62 18.96
C THR A 332 15.53 -66.36 18.95
N VAL A 333 15.44 -65.55 20.00
CA VAL A 333 16.33 -64.41 20.25
C VAL A 333 17.03 -64.66 21.58
N THR A 334 18.35 -64.51 21.60
CA THR A 334 19.22 -64.83 22.74
C THR A 334 20.25 -63.72 22.97
N GLY A 335 20.92 -63.73 24.12
CA GLY A 335 21.83 -62.67 24.57
C GLY A 335 21.25 -61.88 25.74
N ASN A 336 22.06 -60.99 26.32
CA ASN A 336 21.70 -60.27 27.55
C ASN A 336 20.49 -59.34 27.34
N ASP A 337 20.40 -58.72 26.16
CA ASP A 337 19.35 -57.75 25.84
C ASP A 337 18.09 -58.39 25.24
N ALA A 338 17.98 -59.72 25.20
CA ALA A 338 16.89 -60.43 24.50
C ALA A 338 15.48 -60.05 25.01
N ALA A 339 15.34 -59.63 26.27
CA ALA A 339 14.08 -59.13 26.82
C ALA A 339 13.62 -57.77 26.25
N SER A 340 14.52 -57.04 25.59
CA SER A 340 14.24 -55.80 24.86
C SER A 340 13.84 -56.03 23.40
N PHE A 341 13.72 -57.29 22.97
CA PHE A 341 13.32 -57.66 21.60
C PHE A 341 12.14 -58.65 21.59
N GLU A 342 11.40 -58.64 20.50
CA GLU A 342 10.23 -59.49 20.26
C GLU A 342 10.30 -60.06 18.84
N LEU A 343 9.85 -61.30 18.67
CA LEU A 343 9.58 -61.90 17.36
C LEU A 343 8.09 -61.77 17.05
N ARG A 344 7.75 -61.16 15.91
CA ARG A 344 6.37 -61.02 15.44
C ARG A 344 6.18 -61.70 14.08
N ASP A 345 4.94 -62.05 13.75
CA ASP A 345 4.60 -62.59 12.43
C ASP A 345 4.42 -61.43 11.42
N GLY A 346 5.16 -61.50 10.31
CA GLY A 346 5.12 -60.55 9.20
C GLY A 346 4.58 -61.17 7.91
N VAL A 347 4.57 -60.38 6.84
CA VAL A 347 3.98 -60.79 5.54
C VAL A 347 4.85 -61.81 4.79
N GLY A 348 6.12 -61.96 5.15
CA GLY A 348 7.08 -62.85 4.49
C GLY A 348 7.93 -63.70 5.43
N GLY A 349 7.54 -63.87 6.70
CA GLY A 349 8.31 -64.59 7.71
C GLY A 349 8.15 -64.00 9.11
N LYS A 350 9.11 -64.25 10.00
CA LYS A 350 9.19 -63.57 11.30
C LYS A 350 9.92 -62.23 11.16
N GLU A 351 9.51 -61.26 11.97
CA GLU A 351 10.10 -59.93 12.04
C GLU A 351 10.69 -59.70 13.43
N LEU A 352 11.90 -59.12 13.50
CA LEU A 352 12.53 -58.71 14.74
C LEU A 352 12.05 -57.30 15.10
N PHE A 353 11.42 -57.17 16.26
CA PHE A 353 11.02 -55.89 16.84
C PHE A 353 11.87 -55.56 18.07
N PHE A 354 12.22 -54.29 18.25
CA PHE A 354 12.76 -53.75 19.49
C PHE A 354 11.61 -53.17 20.33
N ILE A 355 11.51 -53.60 21.58
CA ILE A 355 10.46 -53.26 22.55
C ILE A 355 11.02 -52.67 23.85
N GLY A 356 12.32 -52.36 23.90
CA GLY A 356 12.93 -51.68 25.05
C GLY A 356 12.31 -50.32 25.33
N THR A 357 12.22 -49.95 26.61
CA THR A 357 11.62 -48.69 27.08
C THR A 357 12.59 -47.94 27.99
N GLY A 358 12.45 -46.61 28.07
CA GLY A 358 13.41 -45.78 28.81
C GLY A 358 14.79 -45.77 28.15
N LEU A 359 14.82 -45.66 26.81
CA LEU A 359 16.05 -45.48 26.05
C LEU A 359 16.85 -44.29 26.60
N ASN A 360 18.16 -44.49 26.79
CA ASN A 360 19.07 -43.40 27.13
C ASN A 360 20.51 -43.76 26.69
N ALA A 361 21.11 -42.94 25.83
CA ALA A 361 22.41 -43.19 25.22
C ALA A 361 23.55 -43.22 26.25
N LEU A 362 23.45 -42.41 27.32
CA LEU A 362 24.48 -42.34 28.37
C LEU A 362 24.53 -43.58 29.27
N THR A 363 23.38 -44.22 29.56
CA THR A 363 23.31 -45.37 30.47
C THR A 363 23.22 -46.72 29.77
N GLN A 364 22.63 -46.79 28.57
CA GLN A 364 22.69 -47.95 27.69
C GLN A 364 22.84 -47.53 26.21
N PRO A 365 24.07 -47.28 25.72
CA PRO A 365 24.33 -46.84 24.34
C PRO A 365 24.05 -47.90 23.27
N SER A 366 23.80 -49.16 23.65
CA SER A 366 23.51 -50.24 22.69
C SER A 366 22.77 -51.42 23.32
N TYR A 367 21.98 -52.11 22.49
CA TYR A 367 21.37 -53.41 22.78
C TYR A 367 21.89 -54.46 21.79
N SER A 368 22.20 -55.64 22.28
CA SER A 368 22.90 -56.72 21.57
C SER A 368 22.23 -58.08 21.74
N VAL A 369 21.90 -58.73 20.63
CA VAL A 369 21.26 -60.06 20.62
C VAL A 369 21.80 -60.94 19.51
N SER A 370 21.65 -62.24 19.65
CA SER A 370 21.76 -63.20 18.55
C SER A 370 20.38 -63.75 18.24
N VAL A 371 19.92 -63.52 17.02
CA VAL A 371 18.81 -64.29 16.44
C VAL A 371 19.35 -65.69 16.11
N ALA A 372 18.55 -66.72 16.33
CA ALA A 372 18.92 -68.10 16.05
C ALA A 372 17.77 -68.85 15.40
N ALA A 373 18.06 -69.68 14.40
CA ALA A 373 17.08 -70.49 13.66
C ALA A 373 17.52 -71.96 13.63
N ILE A 374 16.59 -72.88 13.88
CA ILE A 374 16.85 -74.32 13.96
C ILE A 374 15.58 -75.08 13.54
N ASP A 375 15.68 -76.02 12.60
CA ASP A 375 14.65 -77.05 12.50
C ASP A 375 14.68 -77.89 13.78
N SER A 376 13.55 -77.89 14.48
CA SER A 376 13.38 -78.58 15.75
C SER A 376 13.07 -80.08 15.60
N THR A 377 12.82 -80.57 14.37
CA THR A 377 12.50 -81.98 14.12
C THR A 377 13.74 -82.86 13.91
N ILE A 378 14.84 -82.32 13.35
CA ILE A 378 16.13 -83.01 13.28
C ILE A 378 16.78 -83.11 14.65
N ILE A 379 16.83 -84.34 15.17
CA ILE A 379 17.48 -84.65 16.45
C ILE A 379 18.99 -84.44 16.33
N GLY A 380 19.47 -83.32 16.90
CA GLY A 380 20.89 -82.96 16.93
C GLY A 380 21.30 -81.91 15.89
N SER A 381 20.36 -81.24 15.24
CA SER A 381 20.63 -80.04 14.45
C SER A 381 21.32 -78.96 15.30
N THR A 382 22.12 -78.10 14.65
CA THR A 382 22.75 -76.94 15.29
C THR A 382 22.12 -75.67 14.75
N ALA A 383 21.63 -74.79 15.63
CA ALA A 383 21.02 -73.54 15.22
C ALA A 383 22.01 -72.66 14.43
N LEU A 384 21.59 -72.15 13.27
CA LEU A 384 22.25 -70.99 12.67
C LEU A 384 22.05 -69.79 13.59
N THR A 385 23.07 -68.93 13.69
CA THR A 385 23.04 -67.74 14.55
C THR A 385 23.49 -66.52 13.77
N GLN A 386 22.76 -65.42 13.94
CA GLN A 386 23.07 -64.13 13.33
C GLN A 386 23.01 -63.04 14.41
N PRO A 387 24.16 -62.40 14.75
CA PRO A 387 24.17 -61.29 15.69
C PRO A 387 23.47 -60.06 15.12
N PHE A 388 22.82 -59.31 16.01
CA PHE A 388 22.24 -58.00 15.76
C PHE A 388 22.68 -57.02 16.85
N THR A 389 22.84 -55.75 16.49
CA THR A 389 23.17 -54.68 17.44
C THR A 389 22.45 -53.41 17.04
N LEU A 390 21.70 -52.87 18.01
CA LEU A 390 21.02 -51.59 17.91
C LEU A 390 21.78 -50.59 18.77
N SER A 391 22.32 -49.54 18.16
CA SER A 391 22.93 -48.42 18.89
C SER A 391 21.87 -47.38 19.24
N ILE A 392 21.97 -46.79 20.42
CA ILE A 392 21.15 -45.65 20.84
C ILE A 392 21.99 -44.39 20.67
N THR A 393 21.54 -43.51 19.78
CA THR A 393 22.18 -42.22 19.56
C THR A 393 21.55 -41.18 20.47
N ASP A 394 22.42 -40.43 21.14
CA ASP A 394 22.06 -39.30 21.99
C ASP A 394 21.30 -38.21 21.22
N VAL A 395 20.55 -37.38 21.93
CA VAL A 395 19.75 -36.29 21.35
C VAL A 395 20.03 -35.02 22.13
N ASN A 396 20.84 -34.14 21.53
CA ASN A 396 21.22 -32.88 22.13
C ASN A 396 20.02 -32.12 22.69
N THR A 397 20.13 -31.72 23.96
CA THR A 397 19.12 -31.02 24.74
C THR A 397 19.58 -29.60 25.06
N PRO A 398 18.67 -28.61 25.08
CA PRO A 398 19.05 -27.22 25.28
C PRO A 398 19.67 -27.01 26.67
N PRO A 399 20.66 -26.11 26.79
CA PRO A 399 21.26 -25.78 28.07
C PRO A 399 20.20 -25.28 29.06
N THR A 400 20.44 -25.56 30.33
CA THR A 400 19.54 -25.27 31.46
C THR A 400 20.25 -24.54 32.59
N GLY A 401 19.49 -23.97 33.53
CA GLY A 401 20.04 -23.56 34.83
C GLY A 401 21.06 -22.41 34.82
N LEU A 402 20.96 -21.46 33.88
CA LEU A 402 21.81 -20.26 33.86
C LEU A 402 21.68 -19.46 35.17
N VAL A 403 22.80 -19.34 35.89
CA VAL A 403 22.92 -18.61 37.16
C VAL A 403 24.19 -17.78 37.21
N LEU A 404 24.13 -16.67 37.95
CA LEU A 404 25.27 -15.80 38.25
C LEU A 404 25.74 -16.06 39.67
N GLN A 405 26.83 -16.81 39.81
CA GLN A 405 27.48 -17.10 41.09
C GLN A 405 28.42 -15.95 41.47
N ASN A 406 28.64 -15.75 42.77
CA ASN A 406 29.52 -14.71 43.31
C ASN A 406 29.19 -13.29 42.82
N ALA A 407 27.91 -13.02 42.51
CA ALA A 407 27.47 -11.78 41.87
C ALA A 407 27.60 -10.54 42.78
N VAL A 408 28.39 -9.57 42.34
CA VAL A 408 28.47 -8.21 42.88
C VAL A 408 27.29 -7.43 42.30
N ASN A 409 26.19 -7.35 43.06
CA ASN A 409 24.96 -6.67 42.61
C ASN A 409 25.01 -5.15 42.80
N GLU A 410 25.87 -4.65 43.70
CA GLU A 410 26.01 -3.24 44.04
C GLU A 410 27.50 -2.87 44.13
N ILE A 411 27.86 -1.65 43.72
CA ILE A 411 29.22 -1.10 43.81
C ILE A 411 29.18 0.40 44.13
N ASP A 412 30.04 0.86 45.04
CA ASP A 412 30.21 2.28 45.40
C ASP A 412 30.74 3.06 44.19
N GLU A 413 30.20 4.24 43.88
CA GLU A 413 30.55 4.94 42.63
C GLU A 413 32.01 5.36 42.52
N ASN A 414 32.64 5.78 43.62
CA ASN A 414 34.06 6.11 43.65
C ASN A 414 35.00 4.88 43.59
N THR A 415 34.47 3.67 43.35
CA THR A 415 35.28 2.46 43.18
C THR A 415 36.15 2.53 41.93
N SER A 416 37.47 2.57 42.13
CA SER A 416 38.47 2.62 41.06
C SER A 416 38.38 1.45 40.07
N THR A 417 37.80 1.70 38.89
CA THR A 417 37.79 0.81 37.73
C THR A 417 39.07 0.89 36.88
N ALA A 418 40.22 1.30 37.45
CA ALA A 418 41.50 1.39 36.71
C ALA A 418 41.99 0.04 36.14
N ALA A 419 41.48 -1.08 36.68
CA ALA A 419 41.54 -2.41 36.11
C ALA A 419 40.12 -3.00 36.02
N ASP A 420 39.95 -4.11 35.30
CA ASP A 420 38.64 -4.74 35.17
C ASP A 420 38.15 -5.29 36.52
N VAL A 421 36.92 -4.94 36.91
CA VAL A 421 36.31 -5.41 38.16
C VAL A 421 35.52 -6.69 37.85
N LYS A 422 35.81 -7.78 38.56
CA LYS A 422 35.04 -9.03 38.41
C LYS A 422 33.65 -8.85 39.05
N ILE A 423 32.60 -9.13 38.29
CA ILE A 423 31.21 -8.94 38.72
C ILE A 423 30.52 -10.27 39.03
N ALA A 424 30.72 -11.32 38.23
CA ALA A 424 30.09 -12.62 38.49
C ALA A 424 30.87 -13.78 37.84
N ASP A 425 30.59 -15.00 38.29
CA ASP A 425 30.87 -16.26 37.58
C ASP A 425 29.58 -16.78 36.94
N ILE A 426 29.59 -17.02 35.64
CA ILE A 426 28.45 -17.52 34.87
C ILE A 426 28.50 -19.05 34.86
N ALA A 427 27.44 -19.69 35.33
CA ALA A 427 27.30 -21.14 35.30
C ALA A 427 25.94 -21.53 34.69
N PHE A 428 25.92 -22.66 34.00
CA PHE A 428 24.75 -23.33 33.45
C PHE A 428 25.02 -24.83 33.41
N THR A 429 24.00 -25.64 33.16
CA THR A 429 24.08 -27.11 33.04
C THR A 429 23.60 -27.55 31.66
N ASP A 430 24.24 -28.58 31.13
CA ASP A 430 24.16 -28.97 29.72
C ASP A 430 24.49 -30.47 29.63
N ASP A 431 24.05 -31.17 28.58
CA ASP A 431 24.37 -32.60 28.41
C ASP A 431 25.81 -32.86 27.91
N GLY A 432 26.48 -31.83 27.38
CA GLY A 432 27.86 -31.92 26.89
C GLY A 432 27.97 -32.29 25.41
N THR A 433 26.85 -32.38 24.69
CA THR A 433 26.82 -32.31 23.23
C THR A 433 26.68 -30.84 22.77
N GLY A 434 26.42 -30.59 21.49
CA GLY A 434 26.34 -29.22 20.96
C GLY A 434 27.62 -28.38 21.11
N THR A 435 27.51 -27.06 21.13
CA THR A 435 28.57 -26.13 21.57
C THR A 435 27.98 -24.82 22.10
N ASN A 436 27.88 -24.72 23.42
CA ASN A 436 27.40 -23.55 24.13
C ASN A 436 28.29 -22.30 23.98
N THR A 437 27.70 -21.17 23.62
CA THR A 437 28.34 -19.86 23.55
C THR A 437 27.68 -18.86 24.50
N ILE A 438 28.47 -18.03 25.18
CA ILE A 438 27.97 -17.00 26.11
C ILE A 438 28.12 -15.62 25.45
N ALA A 439 27.06 -14.80 25.49
CA ALA A 439 27.09 -13.42 25.00
C ALA A 439 26.51 -12.41 26.02
N ILE A 440 26.84 -11.13 25.82
CA ILE A 440 26.27 -10.00 26.57
C ILE A 440 25.53 -9.08 25.59
N GLY A 441 24.28 -8.78 25.89
CA GLY A 441 23.43 -7.79 25.23
C GLY A 441 22.88 -6.77 26.23
N GLY A 442 21.93 -5.94 25.77
CA GLY A 442 21.46 -4.76 26.50
C GLY A 442 22.27 -3.50 26.17
N ALA A 443 21.79 -2.33 26.63
CA ALA A 443 22.40 -1.04 26.33
C ALA A 443 23.81 -0.91 26.91
N ASP A 444 24.02 -1.43 28.12
CA ASP A 444 25.27 -1.30 28.85
C ASP A 444 26.31 -2.37 28.50
N ALA A 445 26.03 -3.28 27.56
CA ALA A 445 26.92 -4.39 27.19
C ALA A 445 28.35 -3.93 26.86
N ALA A 446 28.51 -2.72 26.31
CA ALA A 446 29.81 -2.12 26.02
C ALA A 446 30.66 -1.80 27.27
N LYS A 447 30.04 -1.60 28.44
CA LYS A 447 30.72 -1.42 29.75
C LYS A 447 31.21 -2.75 30.35
N PHE A 448 30.75 -3.90 29.85
CA PHE A 448 31.12 -5.23 30.36
C PHE A 448 31.93 -6.06 29.35
N LYS A 449 32.57 -7.12 29.82
CA LYS A 449 33.19 -8.16 28.99
C LYS A 449 33.12 -9.53 29.66
N LEU A 450 33.25 -10.56 28.84
CA LEU A 450 33.46 -11.93 29.27
C LEU A 450 34.96 -12.26 29.25
N VAL A 451 35.43 -13.04 30.22
CA VAL A 451 36.77 -13.64 30.24
C VAL A 451 36.59 -15.11 30.61
N GLY A 452 36.45 -15.97 29.60
CA GLY A 452 35.84 -17.28 29.79
C GLY A 452 34.43 -17.12 30.36
N ASN A 453 34.09 -17.93 31.35
CA ASN A 453 32.78 -17.91 32.02
C ASN A 453 32.64 -16.78 33.07
N ALA A 454 33.61 -15.87 33.22
CA ALA A 454 33.52 -14.78 34.21
C ALA A 454 33.09 -13.45 33.56
N LEU A 455 32.12 -12.78 34.19
CA LEU A 455 31.66 -11.44 33.85
C LEU A 455 32.54 -10.39 34.54
N PHE A 456 33.00 -9.40 33.77
CA PHE A 456 33.76 -8.26 34.26
C PHE A 456 33.14 -6.93 33.80
N LEU A 457 33.14 -5.94 34.68
CA LEU A 457 33.05 -4.53 34.31
C LEU A 457 34.41 -4.09 33.74
N ARG A 458 34.41 -3.36 32.62
CA ARG A 458 35.65 -3.01 31.91
C ARG A 458 36.47 -1.97 32.67
N ALA A 459 37.78 -2.13 32.58
CA ALA A 459 38.74 -1.10 32.98
C ALA A 459 38.42 0.25 32.29
N GLY A 460 38.48 1.34 33.06
CA GLY A 460 38.17 2.69 32.60
C GLY A 460 36.67 3.04 32.55
N THR A 461 35.79 2.18 33.08
CA THR A 461 34.37 2.53 33.24
C THR A 461 34.21 3.55 34.36
N VAL A 462 34.00 4.82 34.03
CA VAL A 462 33.59 5.83 35.02
C VAL A 462 32.26 5.37 35.65
N LEU A 463 32.24 5.41 36.97
CA LEU A 463 31.08 5.18 37.83
C LEU A 463 30.76 6.52 38.49
N ASP A 464 29.47 6.85 38.48
CA ASP A 464 28.90 8.19 38.71
C ASP A 464 27.37 7.94 38.78
N PHE A 465 26.77 8.12 39.95
CA PHE A 465 25.38 7.75 40.23
C PHE A 465 24.39 8.75 39.60
N GLU A 466 24.70 10.04 39.70
CA GLU A 466 23.94 11.17 39.15
C GLU A 466 23.82 11.07 37.62
N THR A 467 24.86 10.57 36.94
CA THR A 467 24.84 10.22 35.52
C THR A 467 24.20 8.87 35.27
N GLN A 468 24.57 7.81 36.02
CA GLN A 468 24.05 6.45 35.79
C GLN A 468 24.06 5.56 37.05
N SER A 469 23.00 5.67 37.85
CA SER A 469 22.75 4.88 39.07
C SER A 469 22.59 3.35 38.89
N SER A 470 22.48 2.84 37.66
CA SER A 470 22.54 1.39 37.39
C SER A 470 22.93 1.04 35.95
N TYR A 471 23.56 -0.12 35.80
CA TYR A 471 23.96 -0.70 34.52
C TYR A 471 23.21 -2.01 34.27
N ALA A 472 22.47 -2.11 33.16
CA ALA A 472 21.59 -3.24 32.84
C ALA A 472 22.05 -3.99 31.58
N ILE A 473 22.28 -5.29 31.74
CA ILE A 473 22.69 -6.20 30.66
C ILE A 473 21.82 -7.47 30.61
N THR A 474 21.78 -8.08 29.44
CA THR A 474 21.23 -9.42 29.24
C THR A 474 22.38 -10.38 28.98
N ILE A 475 22.49 -11.46 29.74
CA ILE A 475 23.47 -12.51 29.53
C ILE A 475 22.74 -13.69 28.90
N THR A 476 23.22 -14.15 27.75
CA THR A 476 22.58 -15.23 26.99
C THR A 476 23.53 -16.41 26.82
N VAL A 477 22.98 -17.62 26.84
CA VAL A 477 23.69 -18.85 26.45
C VAL A 477 22.94 -19.46 25.26
N ASP A 478 23.68 -19.74 24.20
CA ASP A 478 23.21 -20.16 22.88
C ASP A 478 24.00 -21.39 22.43
N ASP A 479 23.32 -22.53 22.26
CA ASP A 479 23.87 -23.66 21.50
C ASP A 479 23.35 -23.60 20.06
N ALA A 480 24.16 -22.98 19.20
CA ALA A 480 23.90 -22.79 17.78
C ALA A 480 23.70 -24.09 16.96
N SER A 481 23.75 -25.28 17.58
CA SER A 481 23.36 -26.54 16.95
C SER A 481 21.87 -26.89 17.12
N LEU A 482 21.16 -26.27 18.07
CA LEU A 482 19.74 -26.47 18.34
C LEU A 482 18.83 -25.39 17.74
N GLY A 483 19.36 -24.18 17.54
CA GLY A 483 18.58 -23.03 17.07
C GLY A 483 19.41 -21.91 16.44
N ALA A 484 18.79 -20.74 16.38
CA ALA A 484 19.42 -19.47 16.00
C ALA A 484 19.00 -18.34 16.96
N THR A 485 18.64 -18.72 18.19
CA THR A 485 18.04 -17.87 19.23
C THR A 485 18.43 -18.45 20.59
N PRO A 486 19.13 -17.70 21.46
CA PRO A 486 19.69 -18.25 22.69
C PRO A 486 18.65 -18.93 23.59
N GLU A 487 18.90 -20.19 23.95
CA GLU A 487 18.01 -21.01 24.77
C GLU A 487 17.85 -20.46 26.19
N LEU A 488 18.91 -19.83 26.73
CA LEU A 488 18.90 -19.20 28.05
C LEU A 488 19.16 -17.69 27.94
N THR A 489 18.40 -16.92 28.71
CA THR A 489 18.59 -15.47 28.90
C THR A 489 18.39 -15.12 30.37
N GLN A 490 19.40 -14.49 30.98
CA GLN A 490 19.35 -13.96 32.34
C GLN A 490 19.62 -12.45 32.29
N ASN A 491 18.67 -11.66 32.79
CA ASN A 491 18.87 -10.22 32.97
C ASN A 491 19.70 -9.98 34.23
N PHE A 492 20.64 -9.04 34.18
CA PHE A 492 21.46 -8.63 35.32
C PHE A 492 21.53 -7.10 35.39
N ALA A 493 21.44 -6.57 36.60
CA ALA A 493 21.60 -5.15 36.89
C ALA A 493 22.65 -4.98 37.98
N LEU A 494 23.67 -4.18 37.70
CA LEU A 494 24.62 -3.67 38.69
C LEU A 494 24.09 -2.32 39.16
N THR A 495 23.65 -2.21 40.42
CA THR A 495 23.34 -0.91 41.02
C THR A 495 24.63 -0.20 41.39
N ILE A 496 24.64 1.10 41.21
CA ILE A 496 25.65 1.97 41.79
C ILE A 496 25.10 2.45 43.13
N ARG A 497 25.92 2.44 44.18
CA ARG A 497 25.55 3.08 45.46
C ARG A 497 26.09 4.51 45.43
N ASN A 498 25.17 5.47 45.54
CA ASN A 498 25.50 6.87 45.76
C ASN A 498 26.34 7.01 47.05
N ILE A 499 27.42 7.80 47.01
CA ILE A 499 28.31 8.10 48.12
C ILE A 499 28.35 9.60 48.37
N ASN A 500 28.11 9.98 49.62
CA ASN A 500 28.08 11.36 50.08
C ASN A 500 29.30 12.18 49.64
N GLU A 501 29.10 13.12 48.72
CA GLU A 501 30.10 13.96 48.07
C GLU A 501 29.90 15.45 48.39
N ALA A 502 30.89 16.28 48.04
CA ALA A 502 30.99 17.65 48.56
C ALA A 502 30.44 18.70 47.56
N PRO A 503 29.76 19.77 48.04
CA PRO A 503 29.12 20.77 47.18
C PRO A 503 29.99 21.22 46.01
N THR A 504 29.49 20.98 44.80
CA THR A 504 30.22 21.24 43.55
C THR A 504 29.97 22.64 42.99
N ALA A 505 28.79 23.23 43.27
CA ALA A 505 28.48 24.62 42.92
C ALA A 505 27.61 25.33 43.97
N LEU A 506 27.79 26.65 44.08
CA LEU A 506 26.98 27.57 44.88
C LEU A 506 26.66 28.79 44.03
N ALA A 507 25.38 29.06 43.80
CA ALA A 507 24.90 30.18 43.01
C ALA A 507 23.88 31.02 43.79
N LEU A 508 23.94 32.33 43.58
CA LEU A 508 22.91 33.27 44.02
C LEU A 508 22.04 33.64 42.82
N THR A 509 20.87 33.01 42.72
CA THR A 509 19.92 33.21 41.64
C THR A 509 18.90 34.30 42.01
N ASN A 510 18.29 34.92 40.99
CA ASN A 510 17.37 36.06 41.16
C ASN A 510 17.89 37.22 42.06
N PRO A 511 19.16 37.67 41.94
CA PRO A 511 19.75 38.63 42.88
C PRO A 511 19.14 40.04 42.72
N VAL A 512 18.59 40.56 43.81
CA VAL A 512 18.13 41.95 43.95
C VAL A 512 19.34 42.82 44.31
N THR A 513 20.06 43.31 43.29
CA THR A 513 21.28 44.10 43.47
C THR A 513 21.05 45.56 43.86
N THR A 514 19.80 46.03 43.81
CA THR A 514 19.41 47.41 44.15
C THR A 514 18.08 47.44 44.91
N LEU A 515 17.99 48.23 45.98
CA LEU A 515 16.73 48.56 46.66
C LEU A 515 16.60 50.06 46.90
N SER A 516 15.37 50.56 46.93
CA SER A 516 15.09 51.93 47.35
C SER A 516 15.34 52.10 48.87
N ALA A 517 15.85 53.26 49.28
CA ALA A 517 15.88 53.68 50.68
C ALA A 517 14.49 53.72 51.36
N THR A 518 13.40 53.80 50.58
CA THR A 518 12.01 53.73 51.08
C THR A 518 11.42 52.32 51.16
N THR A 519 12.19 51.27 50.79
CA THR A 519 11.67 49.89 50.79
C THR A 519 11.45 49.38 52.21
N ASN A 520 10.23 48.89 52.51
CA ASN A 520 9.89 48.36 53.83
C ASN A 520 10.56 47.01 54.10
N THR A 521 11.55 46.99 55.00
CA THR A 521 12.30 45.79 55.40
C THR A 521 11.71 45.03 56.60
N ALA A 522 10.58 45.46 57.18
CA ALA A 522 10.10 44.96 58.48
C ALA A 522 9.76 43.45 58.53
N GLY A 523 9.55 42.79 57.38
CA GLY A 523 9.38 41.32 57.29
C GLY A 523 10.65 40.55 56.93
N GLY A 524 11.75 41.25 56.65
CA GLY A 524 12.88 40.77 55.85
C GLY A 524 12.53 40.69 54.36
N ILE A 525 13.42 41.17 53.49
CA ILE A 525 13.23 41.15 52.02
C ILE A 525 14.08 40.03 51.43
N LYS A 526 13.49 39.14 50.62
CA LYS A 526 14.27 38.14 49.86
C LYS A 526 15.10 38.87 48.79
N VAL A 527 16.42 38.74 48.86
CA VAL A 527 17.35 39.45 47.97
C VAL A 527 18.19 38.53 47.08
N ALA A 528 18.22 37.23 47.34
CA ALA A 528 18.64 36.21 46.39
C ALA A 528 18.02 34.86 46.76
N ASP A 529 17.75 34.02 45.77
CA ASP A 529 17.58 32.58 45.96
C ASP A 529 18.96 31.92 46.02
N ILE A 530 19.14 30.90 46.87
CA ILE A 530 20.41 30.19 47.03
C ILE A 530 20.24 28.81 46.41
N THR A 531 21.08 28.52 45.41
CA THR A 531 21.10 27.23 44.72
C THR A 531 22.45 26.57 44.99
N ILE A 532 22.42 25.36 45.54
CA ILE A 532 23.57 24.49 45.72
C ILE A 532 23.46 23.39 44.66
N THR A 533 24.59 22.86 44.20
CA THR A 533 24.63 21.63 43.41
C THR A 533 25.46 20.60 44.18
N ASP A 534 24.77 19.54 44.59
CA ASP A 534 25.26 18.43 45.41
C ASP A 534 24.56 17.14 44.95
N ASP A 535 24.99 16.00 45.49
CA ASP A 535 24.42 14.66 45.28
C ASP A 535 23.05 14.44 45.97
N ALA A 536 22.63 15.39 46.81
CA ALA A 536 21.46 15.32 47.69
C ALA A 536 21.53 14.26 48.80
N LEU A 537 22.74 13.88 49.23
CA LEU A 537 23.02 13.36 50.57
C LEU A 537 23.51 14.51 51.49
N GLY A 538 23.98 14.17 52.69
CA GLY A 538 24.59 15.12 53.63
C GLY A 538 23.60 16.02 54.37
N ASP A 539 24.10 17.14 54.89
CA ASP A 539 23.33 18.22 55.52
C ASP A 539 23.98 19.58 55.12
N GLU A 540 23.57 20.21 54.01
CA GLU A 540 24.29 21.37 53.48
C GLU A 540 24.15 22.61 54.38
N THR A 541 25.23 22.94 55.08
CA THR A 541 25.29 24.05 56.03
C THR A 541 25.61 25.35 55.29
N VAL A 542 24.58 26.19 55.11
CA VAL A 542 24.71 27.52 54.51
C VAL A 542 24.92 28.59 55.59
N THR A 543 25.92 29.45 55.38
CA THR A 543 26.25 30.58 56.26
C THR A 543 26.36 31.89 55.48
N VAL A 544 26.22 33.01 56.18
CA VAL A 544 26.49 34.36 55.64
C VAL A 544 27.61 35.01 56.44
N THR A 545 28.59 35.58 55.73
CA THR A 545 29.83 36.14 56.29
C THR A 545 30.17 37.49 55.65
N GLY A 546 31.18 38.19 56.18
CA GLY A 546 31.57 39.53 55.74
C GLY A 546 31.04 40.65 56.64
N VAL A 547 31.38 41.89 56.30
CA VAL A 547 31.19 43.04 57.20
C VAL A 547 29.73 43.36 57.52
N ASP A 548 28.82 43.09 56.58
CA ASP A 548 27.39 43.35 56.75
C ASP A 548 26.56 42.11 57.10
N ALA A 549 27.20 40.99 57.47
CA ALA A 549 26.51 39.70 57.69
C ALA A 549 25.33 39.81 58.67
N ALA A 550 25.44 40.63 59.72
CA ALA A 550 24.36 40.88 60.69
C ALA A 550 23.14 41.66 60.13
N SER A 551 23.22 42.16 58.90
CA SER A 551 22.09 42.76 58.16
C SER A 551 21.36 41.75 57.27
N PHE A 552 21.80 40.50 57.23
CA PHE A 552 21.20 39.43 56.44
C PHE A 552 20.95 38.17 57.28
N GLU A 553 20.07 37.31 56.78
CA GLU A 553 19.90 35.95 57.29
C GLU A 553 19.60 34.98 56.14
N ILE A 554 19.79 33.69 56.40
CA ILE A 554 19.37 32.61 55.50
C ILE A 554 18.01 32.12 55.99
N ARG A 555 17.03 31.97 55.09
CA ARG A 555 15.74 31.35 55.39
C ARG A 555 15.46 30.22 54.41
N ASP A 556 14.90 29.12 54.90
CA ASP A 556 14.26 28.12 54.06
C ASP A 556 12.85 28.60 53.66
N VAL A 557 12.62 28.71 52.35
CA VAL A 557 11.35 29.15 51.74
C VAL A 557 10.83 27.99 50.89
N ALA A 558 9.76 27.33 51.37
CA ALA A 558 9.15 26.16 50.72
C ALA A 558 10.14 25.01 50.38
N GLY A 559 11.22 24.87 51.15
CA GLY A 559 12.25 23.85 50.98
C GLY A 559 13.53 24.31 50.27
N ALA A 560 13.56 25.52 49.71
CA ALA A 560 14.77 26.10 49.11
C ALA A 560 15.37 27.20 50.00
N LYS A 561 16.70 27.26 50.09
CA LYS A 561 17.40 28.29 50.89
C LYS A 561 17.42 29.61 50.13
N ALA A 562 17.28 30.73 50.85
CA ALA A 562 17.30 32.06 50.27
C ALA A 562 17.93 33.10 51.21
N LEU A 563 18.60 34.09 50.62
CA LEU A 563 19.22 35.21 51.33
C LEU A 563 18.17 36.30 51.55
N PHE A 564 17.97 36.69 52.80
CA PHE A 564 17.08 37.79 53.20
C PHE A 564 17.87 38.96 53.77
N LEU A 565 17.54 40.18 53.36
CA LEU A 565 17.98 41.42 54.00
C LEU A 565 17.03 41.75 55.16
N ILE A 566 17.59 41.91 56.35
CA ILE A 566 16.88 42.22 57.61
C ILE A 566 17.34 43.54 58.27
N ALA A 567 18.05 44.39 57.52
CA ALA A 567 18.41 45.73 57.96
C ALA A 567 17.16 46.53 58.39
N PRO A 568 17.08 47.04 59.64
CA PRO A 568 15.83 47.60 60.18
C PRO A 568 15.40 48.92 59.53
N THR A 569 16.32 49.63 58.89
CA THR A 569 16.07 50.78 58.02
C THR A 569 17.10 50.79 56.88
N LEU A 570 16.75 51.41 55.75
CA LEU A 570 17.63 51.62 54.60
C LEU A 570 17.94 53.12 54.47
N ASN A 571 19.15 53.47 54.04
CA ASN A 571 19.56 54.87 53.88
C ASN A 571 20.67 55.00 52.83
N ALA A 572 20.36 55.57 51.67
CA ALA A 572 21.32 55.73 50.57
C ALA A 572 22.50 56.67 50.87
N VAL A 573 22.40 57.52 51.91
CA VAL A 573 23.44 58.49 52.28
C VAL A 573 24.40 57.93 53.33
N THR A 574 23.89 57.25 54.36
CA THR A 574 24.71 56.73 55.47
C THR A 574 25.11 55.27 55.30
N LYS A 575 24.36 54.49 54.50
CA LYS A 575 24.66 53.09 54.16
C LYS A 575 24.30 52.80 52.69
N PRO A 576 25.03 53.41 51.72
CA PRO A 576 24.76 53.29 50.28
C PRO A 576 24.88 51.86 49.72
N SER A 577 25.54 50.94 50.44
CA SER A 577 25.63 49.54 50.04
C SER A 577 25.83 48.59 51.22
N TYR A 578 25.39 47.35 51.02
CA TYR A 578 25.63 46.20 51.88
C TYR A 578 26.44 45.14 51.11
N SER A 579 27.41 44.50 51.75
CA SER A 579 28.19 43.41 51.14
C SER A 579 28.47 42.24 52.10
N VAL A 580 28.21 41.03 51.60
CA VAL A 580 28.41 39.75 52.30
C VAL A 580 28.96 38.69 51.34
N SER A 581 29.49 37.60 51.88
CA SER A 581 29.65 36.35 51.15
C SER A 581 28.75 35.29 51.75
N VAL A 582 27.89 34.71 50.91
CA VAL A 582 27.21 33.45 51.23
C VAL A 582 28.22 32.32 51.06
N SER A 583 28.11 31.28 51.89
CA SER A 583 28.98 30.12 51.83
C SER A 583 28.20 28.85 52.14
N ALA A 584 28.53 27.74 51.46
CA ALA A 584 27.88 26.44 51.63
C ALA A 584 28.94 25.34 51.76
N ILE A 585 28.69 24.38 52.65
CA ILE A 585 29.55 23.23 52.94
C ILE A 585 28.69 22.08 53.46
N ASP A 586 28.90 20.85 52.99
CA ASP A 586 28.52 19.68 53.78
C ASP A 586 29.59 19.45 54.88
N PRO A 587 29.26 19.56 56.17
CA PRO A 587 30.18 19.33 57.27
C PRO A 587 30.36 17.83 57.59
N THR A 588 29.56 16.93 57.00
CA THR A 588 29.67 15.49 57.27
C THR A 588 30.87 14.86 56.57
N ILE A 589 31.31 15.41 55.43
CA ILE A 589 32.56 15.04 54.75
C ILE A 589 33.78 15.67 55.42
N ALA A 590 34.61 14.80 56.00
CA ALA A 590 35.87 15.18 56.63
C ALA A 590 36.89 15.72 55.60
N GLY A 591 37.02 17.05 55.54
CA GLY A 591 37.93 17.76 54.64
C GLY A 591 37.23 18.53 53.52
N SER A 592 35.89 18.54 53.49
CA SER A 592 35.09 19.39 52.60
C SER A 592 35.50 20.87 52.68
N THR A 593 35.57 21.53 51.54
CA THR A 593 35.94 22.96 51.44
C THR A 593 34.73 23.80 51.11
N ALA A 594 34.37 24.74 51.98
CA ALA A 594 33.20 25.57 51.78
C ALA A 594 33.29 26.41 50.50
N LEU A 595 32.29 26.28 49.62
CA LEU A 595 32.10 27.18 48.49
C LEU A 595 31.71 28.57 48.99
N THR A 596 32.11 29.63 48.28
CA THR A 596 31.82 31.02 48.66
C THR A 596 31.38 31.84 47.46
N GLN A 597 30.24 32.52 47.58
CA GLN A 597 29.72 33.44 46.55
C GLN A 597 29.46 34.83 47.15
N PRO A 598 30.15 35.88 46.68
CA PRO A 598 29.90 37.26 47.13
C PRO A 598 28.54 37.78 46.66
N PHE A 599 27.95 38.66 47.47
CA PHE A 599 26.73 39.41 47.19
C PHE A 599 26.94 40.89 47.56
N THR A 600 26.37 41.77 46.73
CA THR A 600 26.38 43.22 46.93
C THR A 600 25.02 43.81 46.60
N LEU A 601 24.47 44.57 47.53
CA LEU A 601 23.22 45.32 47.37
C LEU A 601 23.50 46.82 47.50
N ALA A 602 23.14 47.61 46.50
CA ALA A 602 23.15 49.07 46.58
C ALA A 602 21.80 49.62 47.04
N ILE A 603 21.82 50.74 47.77
CA ILE A 603 20.63 51.47 48.22
C ILE A 603 20.53 52.78 47.46
N THR A 604 19.42 53.00 46.76
CA THR A 604 19.19 54.19 45.92
C THR A 604 18.13 55.12 46.52
N ASN A 605 18.18 56.40 46.13
CA ASN A 605 17.03 57.29 46.26
C ASN A 605 15.94 56.93 45.22
N VAL A 606 14.78 57.58 45.35
CA VAL A 606 13.66 57.52 44.40
C VAL A 606 13.39 58.95 43.95
N ASN A 607 12.92 59.13 42.71
CA ASN A 607 12.49 60.43 42.19
C ASN A 607 11.29 60.96 42.99
N GLY A 608 11.37 62.20 43.45
CA GLY A 608 10.32 62.96 44.11
C GLY A 608 9.85 64.12 43.23
N ALA A 609 8.68 64.68 43.56
CA ALA A 609 8.17 65.86 42.88
C ALA A 609 8.80 67.14 43.46
N PRO A 610 9.06 68.18 42.64
CA PRO A 610 9.59 69.46 43.12
C PRO A 610 8.73 70.06 44.23
N THR A 611 9.41 70.60 45.26
CA THR A 611 8.79 70.98 46.54
C THR A 611 8.60 72.48 46.73
N ALA A 612 9.30 73.33 45.97
CA ALA A 612 9.10 74.77 45.96
C ALA A 612 9.59 75.43 44.66
N LEU A 613 8.91 76.49 44.22
CA LEU A 613 9.39 77.47 43.24
C LEU A 613 9.43 78.83 43.93
N THR A 614 10.54 79.56 43.82
CA THR A 614 10.73 80.88 44.43
C THR A 614 11.30 81.90 43.44
N PHE A 615 10.87 83.15 43.56
CA PHE A 615 11.46 84.28 42.84
C PHE A 615 12.56 84.91 43.68
N GLN A 616 13.76 85.03 43.13
CA GLN A 616 14.82 85.88 43.67
C GLN A 616 14.98 87.13 42.80
N ASN A 617 15.54 88.21 43.36
CA ASN A 617 15.78 89.49 42.67
C ASN A 617 14.54 90.06 41.93
N ALA A 618 13.34 89.85 42.51
CA ALA A 618 12.07 90.17 41.87
C ALA A 618 11.85 91.69 41.72
N VAL A 619 11.58 92.14 40.49
CA VAL A 619 11.14 93.50 40.16
C VAL A 619 9.61 93.54 40.23
N THR A 620 9.06 94.13 41.29
CA THR A 620 7.60 94.18 41.52
C THR A 620 6.91 95.40 40.90
N SER A 621 7.68 96.38 40.42
CA SER A 621 7.15 97.63 39.85
C SER A 621 8.11 98.22 38.81
N ILE A 622 7.56 98.82 37.75
CA ILE A 622 8.29 99.47 36.65
C ILE A 622 7.62 100.81 36.29
N ALA A 623 8.38 101.84 35.91
CA ALA A 623 7.81 103.10 35.43
C ALA A 623 7.33 102.94 33.97
N GLU A 624 6.24 103.58 33.58
CA GLU A 624 5.70 103.39 32.22
C GLU A 624 6.64 103.86 31.11
N ASN A 625 7.39 104.93 31.34
CA ASN A 625 8.42 105.41 30.42
C ASN A 625 9.69 104.53 30.38
N THR A 626 9.72 103.38 31.08
CA THR A 626 10.87 102.47 31.07
C THR A 626 11.01 101.81 29.70
N SER A 627 12.16 101.99 29.05
CA SER A 627 12.39 101.44 27.71
C SER A 627 12.45 99.91 27.71
N THR A 628 11.37 99.27 27.26
CA THR A 628 11.29 97.83 26.97
C THR A 628 11.84 97.47 25.58
N THR A 629 12.70 98.31 24.98
CA THR A 629 13.31 98.04 23.67
C THR A 629 14.17 96.76 23.66
N SER A 630 14.73 96.41 24.82
CA SER A 630 15.25 95.07 25.13
C SER A 630 14.35 94.41 26.17
N ALA A 631 14.41 93.07 26.27
CA ALA A 631 13.68 92.35 27.31
C ALA A 631 14.19 92.74 28.70
N VAL A 632 13.28 93.05 29.63
CA VAL A 632 13.62 93.51 30.98
C VAL A 632 13.58 92.30 31.91
N LYS A 633 14.69 91.97 32.59
CA LYS A 633 14.71 90.90 33.60
C LYS A 633 13.86 91.33 34.79
N VAL A 634 12.94 90.46 35.24
CA VAL A 634 12.02 90.75 36.34
C VAL A 634 12.08 89.74 37.50
N ALA A 635 12.67 88.55 37.32
CA ALA A 635 13.03 87.65 38.44
C ALA A 635 14.07 86.59 38.04
N ASP A 636 14.68 85.98 39.05
CA ASP A 636 15.38 84.70 39.01
C ASP A 636 14.46 83.58 39.54
N LEU A 637 14.49 82.40 38.94
CA LEU A 637 13.64 81.25 39.25
C LEU A 637 14.46 80.13 39.91
N VAL A 638 14.16 79.86 41.18
CA VAL A 638 14.84 78.81 41.97
C VAL A 638 13.84 77.74 42.42
N ILE A 639 14.10 76.51 42.01
CA ILE A 639 13.30 75.30 42.30
C ILE A 639 14.02 74.48 43.37
N THR A 640 13.27 73.86 44.29
CA THR A 640 13.80 72.95 45.33
C THR A 640 13.33 71.53 45.08
N ASP A 641 14.30 70.64 44.83
CA ASP A 641 14.11 69.28 44.34
C ASP A 641 15.35 68.42 44.73
N GLU A 642 15.27 67.09 44.73
CA GLU A 642 16.40 66.23 45.11
C GLU A 642 17.41 65.94 43.98
N GLY A 643 17.17 66.44 42.77
CA GLY A 643 18.13 66.42 41.66
C GLY A 643 18.20 65.10 40.90
N LEU A 644 17.15 64.30 41.00
CA LEU A 644 16.78 63.33 39.98
C LEU A 644 15.82 64.04 38.98
N GLY A 645 15.16 63.30 38.08
CA GLY A 645 14.03 63.88 37.34
C GLY A 645 14.38 64.95 36.30
N THR A 646 13.39 65.77 35.91
CA THR A 646 13.57 66.98 35.10
C THR A 646 12.38 67.93 35.30
N ASN A 647 12.66 69.16 35.73
CA ASN A 647 11.66 70.15 36.10
C ASN A 647 11.34 71.12 34.94
N ASP A 648 10.23 70.92 34.25
CA ASP A 648 9.75 71.80 33.18
C ASP A 648 8.99 73.00 33.75
N ILE A 649 9.31 74.22 33.28
CA ILE A 649 8.65 75.47 33.73
C ILE A 649 7.80 76.07 32.61
N THR A 650 6.52 76.38 32.90
CA THR A 650 5.63 77.05 31.92
C THR A 650 5.09 78.39 32.45
N ILE A 651 4.64 79.27 31.54
CA ILE A 651 3.99 80.55 31.89
C ILE A 651 2.52 80.51 31.45
N GLY A 652 1.61 80.67 32.42
CA GLY A 652 0.18 80.90 32.23
C GLY A 652 -0.28 82.25 32.79
N GLY A 653 -1.59 82.48 32.80
CA GLY A 653 -2.20 83.77 33.15
C GLY A 653 -2.45 84.67 31.94
N ALA A 654 -3.21 85.76 32.15
CA ALA A 654 -3.67 86.63 31.07
C ALA A 654 -2.51 87.35 30.35
N ASP A 655 -1.48 87.75 31.10
CA ASP A 655 -0.32 88.46 30.57
C ASP A 655 0.85 87.55 30.17
N ALA A 656 0.67 86.21 30.14
CA ALA A 656 1.73 85.26 29.80
C ALA A 656 2.46 85.59 28.49
N ALA A 657 1.73 86.09 27.48
CA ALA A 657 2.28 86.53 26.20
C ALA A 657 3.24 87.74 26.29
N ARG A 658 3.24 88.46 27.42
CA ARG A 658 4.16 89.58 27.72
C ARG A 658 5.44 89.14 28.43
N PHE A 659 5.53 87.90 28.90
CA PHE A 659 6.72 87.39 29.58
C PHE A 659 7.37 86.23 28.82
N THR A 660 8.64 85.99 29.11
CA THR A 660 9.41 84.84 28.62
C THR A 660 10.36 84.35 29.71
N ILE A 661 10.64 83.06 29.71
CA ILE A 661 11.71 82.47 30.52
C ILE A 661 12.94 82.28 29.62
N VAL A 662 14.13 82.50 30.17
CA VAL A 662 15.43 82.24 29.52
C VAL A 662 16.31 81.53 30.54
N GLY A 663 16.49 80.21 30.38
CA GLY A 663 17.09 79.38 31.43
C GLY A 663 16.27 79.47 32.72
N ASN A 664 16.89 79.92 33.81
CA ASN A 664 16.24 80.15 35.10
C ASN A 664 15.85 81.63 35.33
N GLU A 665 15.76 82.46 34.30
CA GLU A 665 15.46 83.89 34.43
C GLU A 665 14.10 84.24 33.80
N LEU A 666 13.27 85.00 34.51
CA LEU A 666 12.00 85.54 34.03
C LEU A 666 12.20 86.96 33.49
N PHE A 667 11.72 87.21 32.27
CA PHE A 667 11.81 88.48 31.57
C PHE A 667 10.44 88.98 31.12
N LEU A 668 10.19 90.29 31.25
CA LEU A 668 9.22 91.02 30.44
C LEU A 668 9.77 91.14 29.01
N ARG A 669 8.96 90.81 28.00
CA ARG A 669 9.39 90.76 26.59
C ARG A 669 9.71 92.14 26.03
N ALA A 670 10.69 92.17 25.14
CA ALA A 670 11.02 93.34 24.34
C ALA A 670 9.79 93.82 23.53
N GLY A 671 9.60 95.13 23.43
CA GLY A 671 8.46 95.76 22.76
C GLY A 671 7.15 95.75 23.56
N THR A 672 7.18 95.41 24.85
CA THR A 672 6.00 95.57 25.72
C THR A 672 5.81 97.05 26.04
N VAL A 673 4.88 97.72 25.36
CA VAL A 673 4.46 99.09 25.72
C VAL A 673 3.95 99.06 27.16
N LEU A 674 4.46 99.97 27.98
CA LEU A 674 3.99 100.25 29.33
C LEU A 674 3.30 101.63 29.28
N ASP A 675 2.16 101.72 29.95
CA ASP A 675 1.20 102.82 29.88
C ASP A 675 0.28 102.58 31.09
N PHE A 676 0.30 103.47 32.08
CA PHE A 676 -0.36 103.27 33.37
C PHE A 676 -1.88 103.45 33.25
N GLU A 677 -2.31 104.47 32.51
CA GLU A 677 -3.69 104.87 32.25
C GLU A 677 -4.49 103.75 31.58
N THR A 678 -3.84 102.93 30.74
CA THR A 678 -4.47 101.75 30.11
C THR A 678 -4.19 100.43 30.83
N LYS A 679 -3.03 100.24 31.48
CA LYS A 679 -2.68 98.97 32.14
C LYS A 679 -1.70 99.13 33.33
N PRO A 680 -2.21 99.35 34.56
CA PRO A 680 -1.37 99.55 35.75
C PRO A 680 -0.73 98.27 36.32
N ASN A 681 -0.98 97.08 35.77
CA ASN A 681 -0.38 95.82 36.22
C ASN A 681 -0.25 94.76 35.11
N TYR A 682 0.63 93.79 35.32
CA TYR A 682 0.79 92.59 34.49
C TYR A 682 0.86 91.33 35.36
N ASP A 683 -0.07 90.39 35.19
CA ASP A 683 -0.25 89.23 36.07
C ASP A 683 -0.06 87.88 35.34
N ILE A 684 0.80 87.01 35.90
CA ILE A 684 1.11 85.67 35.38
C ILE A 684 1.15 84.60 36.47
N THR A 685 1.06 83.34 36.07
CA THR A 685 1.29 82.16 36.91
C THR A 685 2.35 81.28 36.28
N LEU A 686 3.44 81.02 36.98
CA LEU A 686 4.40 79.99 36.56
C LEU A 686 3.97 78.63 37.13
N THR A 687 4.13 77.58 36.33
CA THR A 687 3.98 76.18 36.80
C THR A 687 5.32 75.47 36.73
N VAL A 688 5.55 74.50 37.61
CA VAL A 688 6.66 73.54 37.52
C VAL A 688 6.09 72.13 37.53
N ASP A 689 6.65 71.25 36.73
CA ASP A 689 6.20 69.87 36.54
C ASP A 689 7.41 68.94 36.33
N ASP A 690 7.58 67.90 37.15
CA ASP A 690 8.39 66.74 36.75
C ASP A 690 7.46 65.70 36.11
N THR A 691 7.50 65.65 34.78
CA THR A 691 6.67 64.76 33.95
C THR A 691 6.76 63.25 34.27
N THR A 692 7.67 62.83 35.15
CA THR A 692 7.87 61.43 35.55
C THR A 692 7.26 61.05 36.91
N VAL A 693 6.87 62.02 37.75
CA VAL A 693 6.36 61.79 39.12
C VAL A 693 5.30 62.83 39.50
N GLY A 694 4.79 62.79 40.75
CA GLY A 694 3.95 63.85 41.28
C GLY A 694 2.55 63.94 40.64
N ALA A 695 2.07 65.15 40.38
CA ALA A 695 0.71 65.42 39.92
C ALA A 695 0.63 66.72 39.08
N THR A 696 0.44 66.56 37.77
CA THR A 696 0.67 67.64 36.79
C THR A 696 -0.29 68.84 36.90
N PRO A 697 0.18 70.10 37.08
CA PRO A 697 1.54 70.52 37.41
C PRO A 697 1.82 70.48 38.92
N ASP A 698 2.98 69.95 39.31
CA ASP A 698 3.37 69.77 40.73
C ASP A 698 3.30 71.06 41.56
N LEU A 699 3.71 72.18 40.96
CA LEU A 699 3.73 73.49 41.60
C LEU A 699 3.10 74.55 40.71
N THR A 700 2.45 75.54 41.33
CA THR A 700 1.97 76.76 40.67
C THR A 700 2.25 77.97 41.56
N GLN A 701 2.85 79.02 41.00
CA GLN A 701 3.26 80.22 41.73
C GLN A 701 2.96 81.48 40.91
N ALA A 702 2.20 82.41 41.48
CA ALA A 702 1.81 83.67 40.82
C ALA A 702 2.90 84.75 40.93
N PHE A 703 3.02 85.59 39.91
CA PHE A 703 3.90 86.76 39.84
C PHE A 703 3.11 87.95 39.27
N SER A 704 3.37 89.15 39.79
CA SER A 704 2.71 90.40 39.40
C SER A 704 3.73 91.53 39.28
N LEU A 705 3.62 92.31 38.20
CA LEU A 705 4.44 93.48 37.92
C LEU A 705 3.54 94.72 37.81
N ALA A 706 3.63 95.64 38.76
CA ALA A 706 2.92 96.92 38.69
C ALA A 706 3.60 97.90 37.70
N VAL A 707 2.81 98.71 37.02
CA VAL A 707 3.28 99.91 36.32
C VAL A 707 3.12 101.11 37.26
N THR A 708 3.90 102.16 37.08
CA THR A 708 3.81 103.41 37.85
C THR A 708 3.79 104.62 36.91
N ASN A 709 2.84 105.51 37.16
CA ASN A 709 2.55 106.73 36.39
C ASN A 709 3.71 107.76 36.48
N VAL A 710 3.93 108.56 35.42
CA VAL A 710 4.92 109.64 35.34
C VAL A 710 4.30 110.92 34.73
N ASN A 711 4.69 112.10 35.25
CA ASN A 711 4.18 113.41 34.83
C ASN A 711 4.50 113.76 33.36
N GLU A 712 3.48 114.16 32.61
CA GLU A 712 3.53 114.49 31.19
C GLU A 712 3.06 115.94 30.92
N ALA A 713 2.39 116.24 29.81
CA ALA A 713 2.02 117.61 29.41
C ALA A 713 0.67 117.69 28.67
N PRO A 714 -0.07 118.81 28.80
CA PRO A 714 -1.44 118.89 28.34
C PRO A 714 -1.55 118.75 26.82
N THR A 715 -2.42 117.85 26.40
CA THR A 715 -2.55 117.39 25.01
C THR A 715 -3.63 118.15 24.22
N ALA A 716 -4.61 118.74 24.90
CA ALA A 716 -5.67 119.52 24.27
C ALA A 716 -6.24 120.63 25.18
N LEU A 717 -6.82 121.67 24.56
CA LEU A 717 -7.69 122.66 25.22
C LEU A 717 -8.92 122.94 24.34
N ALA A 718 -10.10 122.97 24.94
CA ALA A 718 -11.37 123.23 24.27
C ALA A 718 -12.19 124.35 24.94
N LEU A 719 -12.89 125.14 24.12
CA LEU A 719 -13.94 126.05 24.57
C LEU A 719 -15.30 125.39 24.31
N THR A 720 -15.97 124.96 25.37
CA THR A 720 -17.26 124.27 25.30
C THR A 720 -18.41 125.22 25.65
N ASN A 721 -19.61 124.90 25.15
CA ASN A 721 -20.81 125.74 25.29
C ASN A 721 -20.67 127.22 24.85
N PRO A 722 -20.08 127.54 23.67
CA PRO A 722 -19.79 128.92 23.28
C PRO A 722 -21.05 129.74 22.94
N LEU A 723 -21.27 130.84 23.68
CA LEU A 723 -22.24 131.89 23.37
C LEU A 723 -21.62 132.87 22.34
N THR A 724 -22.00 132.73 21.08
CA THR A 724 -21.37 133.45 19.95
C THR A 724 -22.02 134.80 19.60
N SER A 725 -23.18 135.14 20.20
CA SER A 725 -23.81 136.45 20.01
C SER A 725 -24.61 136.93 21.22
N ILE A 726 -24.64 138.24 21.45
CA ILE A 726 -25.49 138.91 22.45
C ILE A 726 -26.13 140.18 21.84
N ASN A 727 -27.36 140.50 22.22
CA ASN A 727 -28.03 141.72 21.74
C ASN A 727 -27.34 142.98 22.31
N GLU A 728 -27.40 144.12 21.62
CA GLU A 728 -26.77 145.37 22.08
C GLU A 728 -27.40 145.93 23.36
N THR A 729 -28.63 145.52 23.70
CA THR A 729 -29.27 145.84 24.99
C THR A 729 -28.93 144.87 26.13
N ALA A 730 -28.04 143.88 25.90
CA ALA A 730 -27.67 142.90 26.91
C ALA A 730 -26.87 143.53 28.08
N ASN A 731 -27.28 143.21 29.31
CA ASN A 731 -26.61 143.71 30.50
C ASN A 731 -25.28 142.98 30.77
N THR A 732 -24.16 143.58 30.38
CA THR A 732 -22.82 143.03 30.59
C THR A 732 -22.18 143.37 31.94
N ALA A 733 -22.87 144.07 32.86
CA ALA A 733 -22.25 144.64 34.06
C ALA A 733 -21.65 143.62 35.05
N ALA A 734 -22.14 142.38 35.06
CA ALA A 734 -21.57 141.27 35.84
C ALA A 734 -20.46 140.50 35.07
N GLY A 735 -20.31 140.76 33.77
CA GLY A 735 -19.72 139.87 32.79
C GLY A 735 -20.69 138.79 32.33
N VAL A 736 -20.79 138.55 31.03
CA VAL A 736 -21.60 137.47 30.44
C VAL A 736 -20.72 136.23 30.29
N LYS A 737 -21.17 135.04 30.73
CA LYS A 737 -20.45 133.79 30.48
C LYS A 737 -20.48 133.48 28.99
N ILE A 738 -19.32 133.21 28.40
CA ILE A 738 -19.15 132.94 26.97
C ILE A 738 -18.84 131.48 26.70
N ALA A 739 -17.95 130.84 27.45
CA ALA A 739 -17.63 129.42 27.27
C ALA A 739 -17.11 128.79 28.57
N ASP A 740 -17.18 127.47 28.69
CA ASP A 740 -16.41 126.69 29.65
C ASP A 740 -15.07 126.28 29.02
N ILE A 741 -13.98 126.30 29.80
CA ILE A 741 -12.64 125.95 29.35
C ILE A 741 -12.30 124.57 29.92
N VAL A 742 -11.91 123.64 29.05
CA VAL A 742 -11.53 122.27 29.41
C VAL A 742 -10.14 121.98 28.85
N VAL A 743 -9.27 121.35 29.64
CA VAL A 743 -7.94 120.85 29.26
C VAL A 743 -7.95 119.32 29.34
N THR A 744 -7.02 118.67 28.64
CA THR A 744 -6.81 117.22 28.72
C THR A 744 -5.35 116.95 29.04
N ASP A 745 -5.10 116.38 30.20
CA ASP A 745 -3.78 116.11 30.78
C ASP A 745 -3.80 114.78 31.55
N ASP A 746 -2.64 114.34 32.04
CA ASP A 746 -2.45 113.10 32.84
C ASP A 746 -3.01 113.18 34.28
N ALA A 747 -3.43 114.37 34.72
CA ALA A 747 -3.82 114.71 36.09
C ALA A 747 -2.69 114.68 37.14
N LEU A 748 -1.44 114.79 36.70
CA LEU A 748 -0.33 115.37 37.45
C LEU A 748 -0.12 116.83 37.03
N GLY A 749 0.92 117.49 37.56
CA GLY A 749 1.24 118.88 37.27
C GLY A 749 0.27 119.95 37.84
N ASP A 750 0.39 121.17 37.30
CA ASP A 750 -0.41 122.37 37.63
C ASP A 750 -0.69 123.17 36.33
N GLU A 751 -1.90 123.15 35.76
CA GLU A 751 -2.18 123.89 34.52
C GLU A 751 -2.47 125.38 34.75
N THR A 752 -1.75 126.24 34.03
CA THR A 752 -1.91 127.71 34.07
C THR A 752 -2.53 128.24 32.79
N PHE A 753 -3.40 129.25 32.90
CA PHE A 753 -4.23 129.75 31.80
C PHE A 753 -3.94 131.22 31.45
N THR A 754 -3.95 131.56 30.16
CA THR A 754 -3.73 132.93 29.67
C THR A 754 -4.72 133.33 28.55
N LEU A 755 -4.92 134.64 28.37
CA LEU A 755 -5.72 135.23 27.29
C LEU A 755 -4.83 136.04 26.34
N VAL A 756 -5.01 135.85 25.03
CA VAL A 756 -4.34 136.59 23.96
C VAL A 756 -5.33 136.98 22.86
N GLY A 757 -5.06 138.07 22.14
CA GLY A 757 -5.94 138.62 21.09
C GLY A 757 -6.18 140.12 21.25
N ALA A 758 -6.67 140.78 20.20
CA ALA A 758 -6.86 142.24 20.21
C ALA A 758 -7.91 142.70 21.23
N ASP A 759 -9.03 141.98 21.33
CA ASP A 759 -10.10 142.28 22.29
C ASP A 759 -9.94 141.53 23.62
N ALA A 760 -8.78 140.92 23.91
CA ALA A 760 -8.61 140.07 25.09
C ALA A 760 -8.91 140.79 26.42
N ALA A 761 -8.72 142.11 26.49
CA ALA A 761 -9.09 142.94 27.63
C ALA A 761 -10.62 143.09 27.84
N SER A 762 -11.42 142.81 26.81
CA SER A 762 -12.89 142.71 26.88
C SER A 762 -13.37 141.34 27.36
N PHE A 763 -12.46 140.42 27.70
CA PHE A 763 -12.77 139.10 28.26
C PHE A 763 -11.99 138.84 29.57
N ALA A 764 -12.43 137.85 30.33
CA ALA A 764 -11.73 137.36 31.52
C ALA A 764 -11.95 135.85 31.69
N ILE A 765 -10.92 135.14 32.14
CA ILE A 765 -11.07 133.78 32.68
C ILE A 765 -11.51 133.91 34.14
N ARG A 766 -12.49 133.12 34.56
CA ARG A 766 -13.00 133.07 35.93
C ARG A 766 -13.26 131.63 36.35
N ASP A 767 -13.10 131.35 37.63
CA ASP A 767 -13.54 130.10 38.24
C ASP A 767 -15.06 130.07 38.40
N VAL A 768 -15.69 129.00 37.93
CA VAL A 768 -17.13 128.71 38.06
C VAL A 768 -17.27 127.28 38.56
N ALA A 769 -17.70 127.11 39.81
CA ALA A 769 -17.88 125.81 40.46
C ALA A 769 -16.65 124.87 40.42
N GLY A 770 -15.43 125.44 40.33
CA GLY A 770 -14.16 124.69 40.28
C GLY A 770 -13.57 124.49 38.88
N ALA A 771 -14.33 124.80 37.81
CA ALA A 771 -13.83 124.81 36.44
C ALA A 771 -13.49 126.23 35.96
N LYS A 772 -12.57 126.37 35.01
CA LYS A 772 -12.28 127.65 34.35
C LYS A 772 -13.34 127.94 33.29
N ALA A 773 -13.80 129.19 33.20
CA ALA A 773 -14.75 129.64 32.20
C ALA A 773 -14.38 131.02 31.64
N LEU A 774 -14.61 131.22 30.35
CA LEU A 774 -14.41 132.48 29.63
C LEU A 774 -15.65 133.36 29.78
N PHE A 775 -15.47 134.62 30.19
CA PHE A 775 -16.51 135.64 30.29
C PHE A 775 -16.18 136.83 29.38
N PHE A 776 -17.20 137.44 28.78
CA PHE A 776 -17.10 138.76 28.16
C PHE A 776 -17.45 139.83 29.20
N ILE A 777 -16.61 140.85 29.31
CA ILE A 777 -16.70 141.94 30.30
C ILE A 777 -16.68 143.33 29.64
N GLY A 778 -16.76 143.42 28.32
CA GLY A 778 -16.88 144.68 27.60
C GLY A 778 -18.18 145.42 27.93
N THR A 779 -18.15 146.75 27.81
CA THR A 779 -19.28 147.64 28.15
C THR A 779 -19.59 148.58 26.99
N GLY A 780 -20.82 149.12 26.94
CA GLY A 780 -21.25 150.01 25.85
C GLY A 780 -21.47 149.28 24.52
N LEU A 781 -22.13 148.12 24.56
CA LEU A 781 -22.48 147.36 23.36
C LEU A 781 -23.29 148.20 22.37
N ASN A 782 -22.91 148.16 21.10
CA ASN A 782 -23.64 148.79 20.01
C ASN A 782 -23.31 148.09 18.68
N ALA A 783 -24.33 147.51 18.04
CA ALA A 783 -24.18 146.68 16.85
C ALA A 783 -23.63 147.44 15.64
N ALA A 784 -23.82 148.76 15.59
CA ALA A 784 -23.39 149.61 14.48
C ALA A 784 -21.93 150.12 14.60
N THR A 785 -21.32 150.11 15.78
CA THR A 785 -19.97 150.68 16.02
C THR A 785 -18.92 149.65 16.40
N GLN A 786 -19.26 148.61 17.16
CA GLN A 786 -18.40 147.43 17.32
C GLN A 786 -19.25 146.15 17.23
N PRO A 787 -19.43 145.58 16.03
CA PRO A 787 -20.27 144.39 15.83
C PRO A 787 -19.64 143.11 16.36
N THR A 788 -18.31 143.07 16.61
CA THR A 788 -17.59 141.84 17.02
C THR A 788 -16.42 142.09 17.98
N TYR A 789 -16.13 141.08 18.80
CA TYR A 789 -14.95 140.99 19.69
C TYR A 789 -14.29 139.59 19.60
N ALA A 790 -12.96 139.49 19.55
CA ALA A 790 -12.24 138.22 19.39
C ALA A 790 -11.11 137.97 20.43
N VAL A 791 -11.00 136.72 20.91
CA VAL A 791 -10.05 136.29 21.95
C VAL A 791 -9.58 134.85 21.74
N THR A 792 -8.43 134.49 22.32
CA THR A 792 -7.88 133.13 22.38
C THR A 792 -7.43 132.81 23.79
N VAL A 793 -7.78 131.61 24.27
CA VAL A 793 -7.32 131.02 25.54
C VAL A 793 -6.13 130.11 25.25
N GLN A 794 -5.12 130.12 26.12
CA GLN A 794 -4.03 129.14 26.12
C GLN A 794 -3.87 128.52 27.52
N ALA A 795 -3.37 127.28 27.59
CA ALA A 795 -2.92 126.65 28.83
C ALA A 795 -1.61 125.87 28.67
N GLU A 796 -0.91 125.67 29.78
CA GLU A 796 0.31 124.83 29.92
C GLU A 796 0.41 124.32 31.37
N ASP A 797 0.84 123.08 31.56
CA ASP A 797 1.42 122.65 32.84
C ASP A 797 2.74 123.40 33.05
N VAL A 798 2.97 123.93 34.25
CA VAL A 798 4.21 124.65 34.61
C VAL A 798 5.20 123.82 35.41
N THR A 799 4.86 122.58 35.77
CA THR A 799 5.75 121.67 36.51
C THR A 799 6.72 120.94 35.58
N LEU A 800 6.27 120.54 34.38
CA LEU A 800 7.11 120.03 33.30
C LEU A 800 7.78 121.18 32.56
N ALA A 801 9.11 121.17 32.50
CA ALA A 801 9.90 122.22 31.86
C ALA A 801 10.84 121.65 30.78
N PRO A 802 10.61 121.91 29.47
CA PRO A 802 9.54 122.72 28.87
C PRO A 802 8.25 121.93 28.56
N SER A 803 7.10 122.42 29.05
CA SER A 803 5.77 121.95 28.61
C SER A 803 5.34 122.58 27.28
N THR A 804 4.30 122.01 26.66
CA THR A 804 3.74 122.45 25.37
C THR A 804 2.41 123.18 25.58
N LYS A 805 2.32 124.43 25.12
CA LYS A 805 1.08 125.22 25.19
C LYS A 805 -0.01 124.68 24.27
N VAL A 806 -1.20 124.48 24.80
CA VAL A 806 -2.45 124.19 24.06
C VAL A 806 -3.34 125.44 24.01
N SER A 807 -4.17 125.61 22.97
CA SER A 807 -4.95 126.86 22.80
C SER A 807 -6.21 126.74 21.92
N ALA A 808 -7.22 127.58 22.19
CA ALA A 808 -8.45 127.68 21.41
C ALA A 808 -9.00 129.12 21.34
N GLY A 809 -9.57 129.51 20.19
CA GLY A 809 -10.05 130.87 19.90
C GLY A 809 -11.58 130.98 19.74
N LEU A 810 -12.12 132.19 19.95
CA LEU A 810 -13.55 132.52 19.86
C LEU A 810 -13.78 133.98 19.42
N THR A 811 -14.89 134.20 18.71
CA THR A 811 -15.42 135.53 18.35
C THR A 811 -16.88 135.66 18.79
N LEU A 812 -17.24 136.83 19.33
CA LEU A 812 -18.57 137.21 19.84
C LEU A 812 -19.18 138.32 18.98
N THR A 813 -20.48 138.29 18.69
CA THR A 813 -21.19 139.20 17.76
C THR A 813 -22.37 139.96 18.42
N ILE A 814 -22.68 141.19 17.97
CA ILE A 814 -23.68 142.11 18.56
C ILE A 814 -24.88 142.41 17.62
N THR A 815 -26.13 142.54 18.12
CA THR A 815 -27.38 142.65 17.30
C THR A 815 -28.47 143.64 17.81
N GLY A 816 -29.45 144.02 16.95
CA GLY A 816 -30.51 145.07 17.18
C GLY A 816 -32.00 144.59 17.24
N ASN A 817 -33.00 145.43 16.89
CA ASN A 817 -34.47 145.23 17.15
C ASN A 817 -35.44 145.84 16.08
N ASN A 818 -36.72 145.38 16.00
CA ASN A 818 -37.71 145.45 14.87
C ASN A 818 -39.00 146.32 15.11
N ALA A 819 -39.68 146.82 14.06
CA ALA A 819 -40.98 147.54 14.08
C ALA A 819 -41.91 147.31 12.84
N ALA A 820 -43.02 148.07 12.70
CA ALA A 820 -44.20 147.74 11.86
C ALA A 820 -44.64 148.84 10.85
N PRO A 821 -45.36 148.49 9.75
CA PRO A 821 -45.65 149.38 8.62
C PRO A 821 -46.75 150.44 8.88
N THR A 822 -46.74 151.50 8.06
CA THR A 822 -47.44 152.77 8.36
C THR A 822 -48.24 153.39 7.21
N ALA A 823 -48.16 152.90 5.96
CA ALA A 823 -48.92 153.44 4.83
C ALA A 823 -49.20 152.39 3.73
N LEU A 824 -50.28 152.58 2.94
CA LEU A 824 -50.65 151.77 1.78
C LEU A 824 -51.35 152.63 0.71
N ALA A 825 -50.95 152.52 -0.57
CA ALA A 825 -51.56 153.28 -1.67
C ALA A 825 -51.74 152.47 -2.98
N LEU A 826 -52.78 152.79 -3.76
CA LEU A 826 -53.06 152.24 -5.11
C LEU A 826 -52.81 153.30 -6.20
N ASN A 827 -51.73 153.15 -6.96
CA ASN A 827 -51.33 154.06 -8.04
C ASN A 827 -51.66 153.49 -9.44
N ASN A 828 -51.56 154.31 -10.49
CA ASN A 828 -51.62 153.89 -11.92
C ASN A 828 -52.83 153.00 -12.29
N ARG A 829 -54.04 153.40 -11.88
CA ARG A 829 -55.26 152.58 -12.02
C ARG A 829 -55.80 152.49 -13.46
N VAL A 830 -56.04 151.28 -13.95
CA VAL A 830 -56.76 150.98 -15.21
C VAL A 830 -58.25 150.75 -14.89
N PRO A 831 -59.21 151.46 -15.54
CA PRO A 831 -60.64 151.33 -15.19
C PRO A 831 -61.46 150.36 -16.07
N ALA A 832 -60.97 149.97 -17.25
CA ALA A 832 -61.68 149.12 -18.21
C ALA A 832 -60.71 148.32 -19.11
N ILE A 833 -61.24 147.30 -19.78
CA ILE A 833 -60.54 146.37 -20.69
C ILE A 833 -61.59 145.75 -21.65
N ASP A 834 -61.16 145.12 -22.75
CA ASP A 834 -62.02 144.38 -23.70
C ASP A 834 -61.86 142.84 -23.46
N GLU A 835 -62.79 141.96 -23.83
CA GLU A 835 -62.68 140.48 -23.61
C GLU A 835 -61.76 139.79 -24.63
N ASN A 836 -61.62 140.35 -25.86
CA ASN A 836 -60.56 139.97 -26.81
C ASN A 836 -59.20 140.51 -26.41
N SER A 837 -59.12 141.38 -25.39
CA SER A 837 -57.85 141.69 -24.76
C SER A 837 -57.36 140.40 -24.11
N SER A 838 -56.44 139.73 -24.80
CA SER A 838 -56.01 138.38 -24.44
C SER A 838 -55.44 138.35 -23.02
N THR A 839 -56.22 137.86 -22.08
CA THR A 839 -55.79 137.56 -20.72
C THR A 839 -54.91 136.31 -20.66
N ALA A 840 -54.45 135.75 -21.79
CA ALA A 840 -53.47 134.66 -21.82
C ALA A 840 -52.19 135.00 -21.03
N VAL A 841 -51.88 136.29 -20.88
CA VAL A 841 -51.04 136.83 -19.81
C VAL A 841 -51.85 137.78 -18.91
N ARG A 842 -51.47 137.85 -17.64
CA ARG A 842 -52.11 138.75 -16.67
C ARG A 842 -51.98 140.22 -17.07
N THR A 843 -53.04 141.00 -16.90
CA THR A 843 -53.04 142.43 -17.27
C THR A 843 -52.88 143.29 -16.02
N LYS A 844 -51.89 144.18 -16.01
CA LYS A 844 -51.65 145.07 -14.86
C LYS A 844 -52.75 146.12 -14.76
N VAL A 845 -53.28 146.34 -13.56
CA VAL A 845 -54.39 147.27 -13.31
C VAL A 845 -54.13 148.32 -12.21
N ALA A 846 -53.13 148.13 -11.34
CA ALA A 846 -52.63 149.17 -10.43
C ALA A 846 -51.19 148.85 -9.91
N ASP A 847 -50.58 149.83 -9.22
CA ASP A 847 -49.32 149.72 -8.47
C ASP A 847 -49.56 149.87 -6.95
N LEU A 848 -48.76 149.20 -6.12
CA LEU A 848 -48.85 149.16 -4.65
C LEU A 848 -47.62 149.82 -4.00
N ALA A 849 -47.80 150.70 -3.02
CA ALA A 849 -46.69 151.31 -2.27
C ALA A 849 -46.96 151.35 -0.76
N ILE A 850 -45.90 151.17 0.05
CA ILE A 850 -45.93 151.10 1.51
C ILE A 850 -44.71 151.80 2.15
N THR A 851 -44.77 152.04 3.46
CA THR A 851 -43.72 152.69 4.27
C THR A 851 -43.51 151.93 5.59
N ASP A 852 -42.27 151.57 5.90
CA ASP A 852 -41.91 150.64 6.97
C ASP A 852 -40.44 150.83 7.44
N ASP A 853 -40.00 150.19 8.53
CA ASP A 853 -38.63 150.31 9.06
C ASP A 853 -37.58 149.42 8.35
N GLY A 854 -38.02 148.38 7.62
CA GLY A 854 -37.16 147.53 6.80
C GLY A 854 -36.60 146.31 7.54
N LEU A 855 -36.99 146.09 8.78
CA LEU A 855 -36.98 144.79 9.44
C LEU A 855 -38.37 144.13 9.25
N GLY A 856 -38.64 142.97 9.87
CA GLY A 856 -39.90 142.25 9.66
C GLY A 856 -40.07 141.63 8.27
N ILE A 857 -41.32 141.25 7.92
CA ILE A 857 -41.75 140.79 6.60
C ILE A 857 -43.19 141.26 6.32
N ASN A 858 -43.29 142.29 5.48
CA ASN A 858 -44.54 142.87 5.00
C ASN A 858 -45.17 142.02 3.86
N THR A 859 -46.48 141.78 3.92
CA THR A 859 -47.21 140.91 2.98
C THR A 859 -48.49 141.55 2.45
N PHE A 860 -48.82 141.35 1.16
CA PHE A 860 -50.04 141.89 0.54
C PHE A 860 -51.13 140.82 0.32
N SER A 861 -52.40 141.20 0.40
CA SER A 861 -53.55 140.32 0.09
C SER A 861 -54.68 141.05 -0.66
N ILE A 862 -55.63 140.30 -1.25
CA ILE A 862 -56.81 140.83 -1.97
C ILE A 862 -58.09 140.35 -1.28
N GLY A 863 -59.05 141.26 -1.09
CA GLY A 863 -60.42 140.98 -0.62
C GLY A 863 -61.50 141.43 -1.61
N GLY A 864 -62.77 141.27 -1.21
CA GLY A 864 -63.94 141.64 -2.02
C GLY A 864 -64.48 140.53 -2.93
N THR A 865 -65.64 140.78 -3.55
CA THR A 865 -66.42 139.77 -4.29
C THR A 865 -65.70 139.17 -5.48
N ASP A 866 -64.80 139.94 -6.09
CA ASP A 866 -64.14 139.55 -7.34
C ASP A 866 -62.66 139.19 -7.17
N ALA A 867 -62.19 139.04 -5.92
CA ALA A 867 -60.80 138.79 -5.56
C ALA A 867 -60.17 137.60 -6.31
N ALA A 868 -60.98 136.58 -6.60
CA ALA A 868 -60.56 135.42 -7.40
C ALA A 868 -60.01 135.80 -8.79
N SER A 869 -60.50 136.90 -9.39
CA SER A 869 -60.15 137.38 -10.73
C SER A 869 -58.86 138.22 -10.77
N PHE A 870 -58.32 138.62 -9.62
CA PHE A 870 -57.13 139.47 -9.51
C PHE A 870 -55.99 138.76 -8.78
N GLU A 871 -54.75 139.19 -9.02
CA GLU A 871 -53.55 138.76 -8.31
C GLU A 871 -52.66 139.96 -7.97
N ILE A 872 -51.91 139.86 -6.88
CA ILE A 872 -50.82 140.78 -6.57
C ILE A 872 -49.52 140.05 -6.87
N SER A 873 -48.57 140.73 -7.51
CA SER A 873 -47.27 140.15 -7.82
C SER A 873 -46.19 141.22 -7.74
N GLY A 874 -45.40 141.13 -6.68
CA GLY A 874 -44.62 142.26 -6.18
C GLY A 874 -45.55 143.45 -5.86
N ASN A 875 -45.04 144.66 -6.06
CA ASN A 875 -45.74 145.91 -5.81
C ASN A 875 -46.76 146.29 -6.91
N ALA A 876 -47.48 145.32 -7.48
CA ALA A 876 -48.47 145.58 -8.53
C ALA A 876 -49.67 144.63 -8.47
N LEU A 877 -50.84 145.18 -8.76
CA LEU A 877 -52.13 144.49 -8.87
C LEU A 877 -52.43 144.21 -10.34
N TYR A 878 -52.82 142.98 -10.65
CA TYR A 878 -53.14 142.50 -11.99
C TYR A 878 -54.52 141.84 -12.00
N LEU A 879 -55.24 141.95 -13.12
CA LEU A 879 -56.24 140.98 -13.50
C LEU A 879 -55.52 139.69 -13.91
N LYS A 880 -55.93 138.53 -13.37
CA LYS A 880 -55.21 137.26 -13.52
C LYS A 880 -55.12 136.81 -14.98
N ALA A 881 -54.03 136.10 -15.29
CA ALA A 881 -53.94 135.31 -16.52
C ALA A 881 -55.09 134.28 -16.58
N GLY A 882 -55.66 134.06 -17.77
CA GLY A 882 -56.79 133.16 -17.97
C GLY A 882 -58.11 133.65 -17.34
N THR A 883 -58.19 134.90 -16.88
CA THR A 883 -59.49 135.49 -16.52
C THR A 883 -60.33 135.55 -17.78
N ALA A 884 -61.34 134.68 -17.85
CA ALA A 884 -62.41 134.77 -18.84
C ALA A 884 -63.19 136.06 -18.56
N LEU A 885 -62.70 137.13 -19.16
CA LEU A 885 -63.51 138.26 -19.52
C LEU A 885 -64.63 137.68 -20.42
N ASN A 886 -65.91 137.98 -20.15
CA ASN A 886 -66.96 138.05 -21.18
C ASN A 886 -68.10 139.00 -20.78
N PHE A 887 -68.47 139.92 -21.66
CA PHE A 887 -69.33 141.06 -21.41
C PHE A 887 -70.77 140.66 -21.12
N GLU A 888 -71.33 139.76 -21.94
CA GLU A 888 -72.67 139.22 -21.75
C GLU A 888 -72.79 138.43 -20.44
N SER A 889 -71.70 137.82 -19.97
CA SER A 889 -71.65 137.09 -18.70
C SER A 889 -71.38 137.98 -17.49
N LYS A 890 -70.55 139.02 -17.61
CA LYS A 890 -70.08 139.84 -16.48
C LYS A 890 -69.51 141.20 -16.91
N PRO A 891 -70.26 142.31 -16.78
CA PRO A 891 -69.83 143.64 -17.24
C PRO A 891 -68.76 144.32 -16.37
N SER A 892 -68.54 143.88 -15.12
CA SER A 892 -67.55 144.51 -14.22
C SER A 892 -67.10 143.63 -13.04
N TYR A 893 -66.05 144.08 -12.34
CA TYR A 893 -65.43 143.43 -11.17
C TYR A 893 -65.06 144.48 -10.10
N SER A 894 -65.06 144.11 -8.80
CA SER A 894 -64.73 144.98 -7.65
C SER A 894 -64.00 144.25 -6.49
N ILE A 895 -62.95 144.86 -5.94
CA ILE A 895 -62.05 144.25 -4.93
C ILE A 895 -61.45 145.26 -3.92
N THR A 896 -60.79 144.73 -2.88
CA THR A 896 -59.88 145.46 -1.98
C THR A 896 -58.48 144.86 -1.98
N VAL A 897 -57.47 145.63 -1.55
CA VAL A 897 -56.07 145.25 -1.36
C VAL A 897 -55.62 145.66 0.03
N ASN A 898 -54.92 144.77 0.73
CA ASN A 898 -54.49 144.95 2.12
C ASN A 898 -52.97 144.73 2.25
N VAL A 899 -52.34 145.24 3.31
CA VAL A 899 -50.95 144.91 3.71
C VAL A 899 -50.87 144.59 5.21
N ASP A 900 -49.93 143.73 5.59
CA ASP A 900 -49.75 143.18 6.94
C ASP A 900 -48.28 142.80 7.21
N ASP A 901 -47.64 143.29 8.29
CA ASP A 901 -46.37 142.70 8.76
C ASP A 901 -46.61 141.57 9.75
N THR A 902 -46.19 140.38 9.34
CA THR A 902 -46.49 139.13 10.06
C THR A 902 -45.74 138.95 11.38
N THR A 903 -44.81 139.86 11.71
CA THR A 903 -43.98 139.78 12.93
C THR A 903 -44.37 140.78 14.00
N VAL A 904 -44.93 141.94 13.62
CA VAL A 904 -45.35 143.03 14.51
C VAL A 904 -46.44 143.86 13.83
N GLY A 905 -47.62 144.02 14.44
CA GLY A 905 -48.72 144.79 13.83
C GLY A 905 -50.11 144.39 14.32
N LEU A 906 -51.14 144.69 13.51
CA LEU A 906 -52.53 144.25 13.66
C LEU A 906 -53.05 143.74 12.31
N THR A 907 -53.53 142.50 12.24
CA THR A 907 -53.73 141.86 10.92
C THR A 907 -55.09 142.17 10.25
N PRO A 908 -55.16 142.73 9.02
CA PRO A 908 -54.09 143.40 8.26
C PRO A 908 -53.94 144.88 8.67
N ASP A 909 -52.71 145.40 8.66
CA ASP A 909 -52.41 146.75 9.15
C ASP A 909 -53.20 147.84 8.37
N LEU A 910 -53.35 147.68 7.04
CA LEU A 910 -54.04 148.65 6.17
C LEU A 910 -54.84 147.99 5.01
N THR A 911 -55.80 148.72 4.41
CA THR A 911 -56.73 148.21 3.37
C THR A 911 -57.28 149.31 2.42
N GLN A 912 -57.45 149.04 1.11
CA GLN A 912 -57.82 150.01 0.04
C GLN A 912 -58.61 149.37 -1.15
N ALA A 913 -59.52 150.07 -1.86
CA ALA A 913 -60.47 149.48 -2.86
C ALA A 913 -60.28 149.82 -4.38
N PHE A 914 -60.76 148.95 -5.30
CA PHE A 914 -60.54 148.97 -6.78
C PHE A 914 -61.65 148.29 -7.70
N SER A 915 -61.76 148.56 -9.03
CA SER A 915 -62.80 148.01 -10.00
C SER A 915 -62.49 148.05 -11.57
N LEU A 916 -63.13 147.22 -12.47
CA LEU A 916 -62.79 146.96 -13.95
C LEU A 916 -63.95 146.46 -14.98
N THR A 917 -63.70 146.02 -16.29
CA THR A 917 -64.62 145.74 -17.53
C THR A 917 -64.28 144.52 -18.56
N VAL A 918 -64.69 144.45 -19.90
CA VAL A 918 -64.94 143.23 -20.86
C VAL A 918 -65.25 143.44 -22.45
N THR A 919 -65.45 142.39 -23.37
CA THR A 919 -65.69 142.21 -24.93
C THR A 919 -64.72 141.39 -25.98
N ASP A 920 -64.91 140.10 -26.47
CA ASP A 920 -64.11 139.21 -27.48
C ASP A 920 -63.30 137.80 -27.17
N VAL A 921 -63.05 136.79 -28.08
CA VAL A 921 -62.13 135.54 -28.02
C VAL A 921 -62.44 134.21 -27.21
N ASN A 922 -61.85 133.04 -27.62
CA ASN A 922 -61.54 131.78 -26.82
C ASN A 922 -60.71 130.64 -27.59
N GLU A 923 -60.06 129.65 -26.91
CA GLU A 923 -59.31 128.42 -27.43
C GLU A 923 -58.78 127.48 -26.25
N ALA A 924 -58.09 126.29 -26.27
CA ALA A 924 -57.44 125.34 -27.23
C ALA A 924 -57.22 123.87 -26.66
N PRO A 925 -56.90 122.79 -27.46
CA PRO A 925 -56.71 121.37 -27.01
C PRO A 925 -55.46 120.54 -27.54
N THR A 926 -55.08 119.37 -26.94
CA THR A 926 -54.09 118.36 -27.47
C THR A 926 -54.13 116.95 -26.79
N ALA A 927 -53.68 115.83 -27.43
CA ALA A 927 -53.51 114.46 -26.80
C ALA A 927 -52.63 113.43 -27.60
N LEU A 928 -52.09 112.37 -26.93
CA LEU A 928 -51.46 111.09 -27.41
C LEU A 928 -51.34 110.08 -26.21
N THR A 929 -50.87 108.80 -26.17
CA THR A 929 -50.08 107.81 -27.00
C THR A 929 -50.49 106.36 -26.51
N PHE A 930 -49.90 105.15 -26.75
CA PHE A 930 -48.76 104.60 -27.51
C PHE A 930 -49.18 103.34 -28.36
N THR A 931 -48.84 102.04 -28.20
CA THR A 931 -48.03 101.22 -27.24
C THR A 931 -47.61 99.86 -27.87
N PRO A 932 -46.39 99.30 -27.69
CA PRO A 932 -45.90 98.08 -28.37
C PRO A 932 -45.73 96.81 -27.48
N ALA A 933 -45.50 95.64 -28.11
CA ALA A 933 -45.16 94.34 -27.47
C ALA A 933 -44.41 93.37 -28.41
N ASN A 934 -43.80 92.29 -27.87
CA ASN A 934 -43.16 91.17 -28.62
C ASN A 934 -43.04 89.88 -27.74
N LEU A 935 -42.67 88.73 -28.31
CA LEU A 935 -42.41 87.45 -27.59
C LEU A 935 -41.29 86.60 -28.24
N THR A 936 -40.51 85.92 -27.40
CA THR A 936 -39.57 84.81 -27.71
C THR A 936 -39.53 83.85 -26.50
N LEU A 937 -39.18 82.57 -26.61
CA LEU A 937 -38.68 81.79 -27.75
C LEU A 937 -39.53 80.52 -27.94
N ALA A 938 -39.70 80.10 -29.20
CA ALA A 938 -40.24 78.80 -29.62
C ALA A 938 -39.63 78.42 -30.99
#